data_AF-A0A1D8K4J1-F1
#
_entry.id   AF-A0A1D8K4J1-F1
#
_cell.length_a   1.000
_cell.length_b   1.000
_cell.length_c   1.000
_cell.angle_alpha   90.00
_cell.angle_beta   90.00
_cell.angle_gamma   90.00
#
_symmetry.space_group_name_H-M   'P 1'
#
loop_
_entity.id
_entity.type
_entity.pdbx_description
1 polymer ?
#
loop_
_entity_poly.entity_id
_entity_poly.type
_entity_poly.pdbx_seq_one_letter_code
_entity_poly.pdbx_strand_id
1 'polypeptide(L)'
;MINKLNNLKIKHRIWGGFAVLLLILLIVSLSALRSFSIADRHLHEVLIRDQPAILAAMKVRHSLERTTTELGYYLLSKEAVHRSRYLAGIRQLHADTNELRGTDLVKSSPQYASEVKTVIEQLNAFEAYREQMLQLAVDQLANMPAAKYANDHVNPLARQLQQDAQEMVTVNNAPDAQRFALLKKMYELRYALLNVMNQTRSYLAFRNQSQVSDLKLFTGQIQSILDALAPQESTMSFEQSAAFDDFRQNYGIFKKHLNEMVRIQSSPQWRTDADLIRTRIGPLQDKISVELGGLITSLSGQASQASERLIDNVAQTRIAISVLLAIGLLLGLVTAWAISRSITRPLNRTVTAMRDIAEGEGNLTARIEARSNDEIGELARAFNTFVGKIQTLVAQVANSMRELGTAARRIAEITTETHRGAVRQQNESEQLAAAITEMATTAEQVAQHASEAAHSAGHADEAATNGQHVVGDTTRAIDELAKRVSEASGVMDRLGEDSERIGEVLTVIQGIAEQTNLLALNAAIEAARAGEQGRGFAVVADEVRNLAGRAQGATGEIQSMVERLQAGAKDAVAVIGRSATEAHEVVEQASQARGSLDSITTSVASISDMNTHIATAATQQQSVAQEIDRNVVAINEIAEETAAGTQQLESASRQLADIAQRLQAQIGHFRIA
;
A
#
# COMPACT_ATOMS: atom_id res chain seq x y z
N MET A 1 -65.86 27.92 -76.31
CA MET A 1 -65.29 28.39 -75.03
C MET A 1 -63.89 27.83 -74.73
N ILE A 2 -63.58 26.59 -75.14
CA ILE A 2 -62.32 25.87 -74.84
C ILE A 2 -61.05 26.50 -75.46
N ASN A 3 -61.11 27.12 -76.65
CA ASN A 3 -59.94 27.80 -77.25
C ASN A 3 -59.59 29.16 -76.62
N LYS A 4 -60.54 29.86 -75.97
CA LYS A 4 -60.23 31.09 -75.19
C LYS A 4 -59.57 30.75 -73.85
N LEU A 5 -59.79 29.55 -73.33
CA LEU A 5 -59.09 29.06 -72.14
C LEU A 5 -57.61 28.84 -72.41
N ASN A 6 -57.20 28.46 -73.63
CA ASN A 6 -55.82 28.05 -73.96
C ASN A 6 -54.71 29.12 -73.95
N ASN A 7 -55.03 30.41 -73.80
CA ASN A 7 -54.06 31.49 -73.63
C ASN A 7 -54.02 32.09 -72.20
N LEU A 8 -54.84 31.57 -71.27
CA LEU A 8 -54.78 31.97 -69.86
C LEU A 8 -53.56 31.32 -69.19
N LYS A 9 -52.80 32.06 -68.37
CA LYS A 9 -51.79 31.50 -67.46
C LYS A 9 -52.37 30.28 -66.74
N ILE A 10 -51.55 29.26 -66.48
CA ILE A 10 -52.00 28.03 -65.79
C ILE A 10 -52.74 28.41 -64.50
N LYS A 11 -52.25 29.46 -63.81
CA LYS A 11 -52.94 30.12 -62.68
C LYS A 11 -54.43 30.35 -62.89
N HIS A 12 -54.92 30.99 -63.96
CA HIS A 12 -56.34 31.34 -64.06
C HIS A 12 -57.25 30.14 -64.36
N ARG A 13 -56.71 29.09 -64.98
CA ARG A 13 -57.45 27.83 -65.24
C ARG A 13 -57.46 26.92 -64.04
N ILE A 14 -56.34 26.89 -63.32
CA ILE A 14 -56.26 26.25 -62.02
C ILE A 14 -57.18 26.99 -61.06
N TRP A 15 -57.14 28.32 -60.92
CA TRP A 15 -57.97 29.10 -59.98
C TRP A 15 -59.48 28.83 -60.09
N GLY A 16 -60.02 28.55 -61.27
CA GLY A 16 -61.43 28.13 -61.43
C GLY A 16 -61.75 26.74 -60.85
N GLY A 17 -60.87 25.75 -61.05
CA GLY A 17 -60.97 24.43 -60.41
C GLY A 17 -60.53 24.44 -58.94
N PHE A 18 -59.58 25.31 -58.60
CA PHE A 18 -59.06 25.56 -57.27
C PHE A 18 -60.08 26.30 -56.42
N ALA A 19 -60.99 27.12 -56.96
CA ALA A 19 -62.04 27.74 -56.17
C ALA A 19 -63.03 26.70 -55.61
N VAL A 20 -63.35 25.68 -56.40
CA VAL A 20 -64.21 24.54 -55.99
C VAL A 20 -63.45 23.60 -55.05
N LEU A 21 -62.18 23.29 -55.36
CA LEU A 21 -61.32 22.52 -54.47
C LEU A 21 -60.99 23.26 -53.17
N LEU A 22 -60.79 24.57 -53.18
CA LEU A 22 -60.54 25.43 -52.01
C LEU A 22 -61.75 25.48 -51.10
N LEU A 23 -62.97 25.44 -51.63
CA LEU A 23 -64.17 25.38 -50.81
C LEU A 23 -64.24 24.04 -50.05
N ILE A 24 -63.89 22.93 -50.70
CA ILE A 24 -63.79 21.60 -50.08
C ILE A 24 -62.60 21.53 -49.12
N LEU A 25 -61.45 22.09 -49.50
CA LEU A 25 -60.25 22.22 -48.66
C LEU A 25 -60.50 23.12 -47.46
N LEU A 26 -61.32 24.17 -47.58
CA LEU A 26 -61.71 25.05 -46.48
C LEU A 26 -62.55 24.30 -45.45
N ILE A 27 -63.47 23.45 -45.90
CA ILE A 27 -64.29 22.59 -45.03
C ILE A 27 -63.43 21.51 -44.36
N VAL A 28 -62.54 20.84 -45.13
CA VAL A 28 -61.58 19.87 -44.58
C VAL A 28 -60.59 20.55 -43.63
N SER A 29 -60.13 21.76 -43.94
CA SER A 29 -59.21 22.56 -43.13
C SER A 29 -59.86 23.07 -41.85
N LEU A 30 -61.12 23.53 -41.88
CA LEU A 30 -61.87 23.87 -40.66
C LEU A 30 -62.08 22.64 -39.76
N SER A 31 -62.39 21.49 -40.35
CA SER A 31 -62.54 20.22 -39.61
C SER A 31 -61.20 19.78 -39.00
N ALA A 32 -60.12 19.87 -39.76
CA ALA A 32 -58.76 19.58 -39.31
C ALA A 32 -58.27 20.56 -38.23
N LEU A 33 -58.55 21.87 -38.36
CA LEU A 33 -58.21 22.88 -37.36
C LEU A 33 -58.98 22.67 -36.05
N ARG A 34 -60.26 22.29 -36.14
CA ARG A 34 -61.05 21.95 -34.96
C ARG A 34 -60.55 20.68 -34.28
N SER A 35 -60.21 19.65 -35.05
CA SER A 35 -59.61 18.41 -34.53
C SER A 35 -58.22 18.68 -33.92
N PHE A 36 -57.39 19.48 -34.58
CA PHE A 36 -56.09 19.89 -34.08
C PHE A 36 -56.22 20.68 -32.78
N SER A 37 -57.18 21.58 -32.65
CA SER A 37 -57.45 22.30 -31.37
C SER A 37 -57.94 21.38 -30.24
N ILE A 38 -58.63 20.28 -30.56
CA ILE A 38 -59.07 19.28 -29.57
C ILE A 38 -57.91 18.37 -29.18
N ALA A 39 -57.12 17.93 -30.16
CA ALA A 39 -55.92 17.12 -29.97
C ALA A 39 -54.85 17.89 -29.19
N ASP A 40 -54.62 19.17 -29.52
CA ASP A 40 -53.68 20.06 -28.82
C ASP A 40 -54.08 20.23 -27.34
N ARG A 41 -55.37 20.39 -27.04
CA ARG A 41 -55.87 20.45 -25.66
C ARG A 41 -55.61 19.16 -24.87
N HIS A 42 -55.88 18.00 -25.45
CA HIS A 42 -55.62 16.74 -24.75
C HIS A 42 -54.12 16.39 -24.71
N LEU A 43 -53.33 16.80 -25.71
CA LEU A 43 -51.88 16.70 -25.72
C LEU A 43 -51.29 17.55 -24.58
N HIS A 44 -51.86 18.73 -24.36
CA HIS A 44 -51.54 19.60 -23.22
C HIS A 44 -51.87 18.92 -21.88
N GLU A 45 -53.01 18.24 -21.76
CA GLU A 45 -53.34 17.45 -20.56
C GLU A 45 -52.30 16.35 -20.29
N VAL A 46 -51.86 15.60 -21.31
CA VAL A 46 -50.89 14.51 -21.11
C VAL A 46 -49.47 15.03 -20.86
N LEU A 47 -48.97 15.96 -21.68
CA LEU A 47 -47.56 16.41 -21.64
C LEU A 47 -47.29 17.46 -20.57
N ILE A 48 -48.24 18.36 -20.31
CA ILE A 48 -48.01 19.53 -19.45
C ILE A 48 -48.65 19.35 -18.06
N ARG A 49 -49.76 18.60 -17.95
CA ARG A 49 -50.41 18.35 -16.67
C ARG A 49 -50.00 17.01 -16.04
N ASP A 50 -50.11 15.91 -16.78
CA ASP A 50 -50.04 14.56 -16.20
C ASP A 50 -48.59 13.99 -16.16
N GLN A 51 -47.80 14.16 -17.24
CA GLN A 51 -46.40 13.69 -17.29
C GLN A 51 -45.47 14.29 -16.22
N PRO A 52 -45.50 15.61 -15.94
CA PRO A 52 -44.62 16.20 -14.92
C PRO A 52 -44.86 15.63 -13.52
N ALA A 53 -46.11 15.28 -13.19
CA ALA A 53 -46.45 14.63 -11.92
C ALA A 53 -45.85 13.21 -11.82
N ILE A 54 -45.90 12.44 -12.92
CA ILE A 54 -45.28 11.10 -12.98
C ILE A 54 -43.77 11.19 -12.81
N LEU A 55 -43.12 12.10 -13.55
CA LEU A 55 -41.67 12.32 -13.47
C LEU A 55 -41.24 12.80 -12.08
N ALA A 56 -41.98 13.72 -11.48
CA ALA A 56 -41.70 14.19 -10.12
C ALA A 56 -41.85 13.06 -9.08
N ALA A 57 -42.88 12.22 -9.20
CA ALA A 57 -43.04 11.06 -8.32
C ALA A 57 -41.91 10.02 -8.49
N MET A 58 -41.46 9.80 -9.73
CA MET A 58 -40.29 8.96 -10.02
C MET A 58 -39.00 9.53 -9.43
N LYS A 59 -38.80 10.86 -9.50
CA LYS A 59 -37.66 11.54 -8.87
C LYS A 59 -37.65 11.34 -7.36
N VAL A 60 -38.79 11.53 -6.68
CA VAL A 60 -38.90 11.29 -5.23
C VAL A 60 -38.51 9.86 -4.88
N ARG A 61 -39.02 8.86 -5.62
CA ARG A 61 -38.66 7.44 -5.41
C ARG A 61 -37.17 7.20 -5.60
N HIS A 62 -36.59 7.71 -6.68
CA HIS A 62 -35.16 7.56 -6.97
C HIS A 62 -34.27 8.26 -5.93
N SER A 63 -34.65 9.46 -5.49
CA SER A 63 -33.95 10.21 -4.45
C SER A 63 -34.03 9.52 -3.09
N LEU A 64 -35.15 8.87 -2.77
CA LEU A 64 -35.29 8.05 -1.56
C LEU A 64 -34.33 6.85 -1.62
N GLU A 65 -34.35 6.08 -2.71
CA GLU A 65 -33.44 4.94 -2.91
C GLU A 65 -31.97 5.39 -2.76
N ARG A 66 -31.56 6.41 -3.51
CA ARG A 66 -30.18 6.93 -3.46
C ARG A 66 -29.79 7.42 -2.05
N THR A 67 -30.69 8.12 -1.36
CA THR A 67 -30.43 8.62 0.00
C THR A 67 -30.26 7.46 0.98
N THR A 68 -31.08 6.42 0.89
CA THR A 68 -30.97 5.22 1.74
C THR A 68 -29.68 4.45 1.46
N THR A 69 -29.26 4.35 0.20
CA THR A 69 -27.98 3.74 -0.18
C THR A 69 -26.79 4.49 0.40
N GLU A 70 -26.76 5.83 0.30
CA GLU A 70 -25.66 6.64 0.86
C GLU A 70 -25.62 6.57 2.40
N LEU A 71 -26.77 6.44 3.07
CA LEU A 71 -26.80 6.16 4.51
C LEU A 71 -26.17 4.80 4.81
N GLY A 72 -26.51 3.75 4.04
CA GLY A 72 -25.92 2.43 4.17
C GLY A 72 -24.39 2.44 3.99
N TYR A 73 -23.90 3.12 2.95
CA TYR A 73 -22.47 3.29 2.74
C TYR A 73 -21.79 4.07 3.87
N TYR A 74 -22.41 5.14 4.38
CA TYR A 74 -21.84 5.90 5.48
C TYR A 74 -21.72 5.06 6.76
N LEU A 75 -22.72 4.23 7.08
CA LEU A 75 -22.69 3.37 8.27
C LEU A 75 -21.61 2.27 8.19
N LEU A 76 -21.28 1.81 6.98
CA LEU A 76 -20.24 0.80 6.76
C LEU A 76 -18.84 1.41 6.68
N SER A 77 -18.67 2.48 5.90
CA SER A 77 -17.37 3.09 5.59
C SER A 77 -16.91 4.16 6.58
N LYS A 78 -17.86 4.87 7.21
CA LYS A 78 -17.63 6.06 8.04
C LYS A 78 -16.96 7.23 7.30
N GLU A 79 -16.94 7.22 5.97
CA GLU A 79 -16.30 8.27 5.19
C GLU A 79 -17.16 9.54 5.10
N ALA A 80 -16.50 10.70 5.20
CA ALA A 80 -17.15 12.01 5.14
C ALA A 80 -17.89 12.25 3.81
N VAL A 81 -17.44 11.62 2.71
CA VAL A 81 -18.07 11.72 1.39
C VAL A 81 -19.49 11.16 1.43
N HIS A 82 -19.68 9.96 1.97
CA HIS A 82 -20.99 9.32 2.10
C HIS A 82 -21.92 10.09 3.05
N ARG A 83 -21.37 10.64 4.15
CA ARG A 83 -22.14 11.56 5.02
C ARG A 83 -22.67 12.77 4.26
N SER A 84 -21.80 13.42 3.49
CA SER A 84 -22.15 14.61 2.71
C SER A 84 -23.20 14.28 1.64
N ARG A 85 -23.05 13.15 0.96
CA ARG A 85 -24.01 12.66 -0.05
C ARG A 85 -25.35 12.27 0.55
N TYR A 86 -25.38 11.64 1.73
CA TYR A 86 -26.61 11.37 2.47
C TYR A 86 -27.35 12.66 2.83
N LEU A 87 -26.65 13.66 3.40
CA LEU A 87 -27.24 14.96 3.74
C LEU A 87 -27.71 15.73 2.50
N ALA A 88 -26.98 15.63 1.39
CA ALA A 88 -27.40 16.19 0.11
C ALA A 88 -28.63 15.46 -0.45
N GLY A 89 -28.68 14.13 -0.30
CA GLY A 89 -29.81 13.28 -0.68
C GLY A 89 -31.08 13.67 0.07
N ILE A 90 -31.02 13.90 1.38
CA ILE A 90 -32.16 14.41 2.17
C ILE A 90 -32.65 15.77 1.64
N ARG A 91 -31.75 16.70 1.32
CA ARG A 91 -32.14 18.00 0.72
C ARG A 91 -32.78 17.83 -0.66
N GLN A 92 -32.23 16.93 -1.48
CA GLN A 92 -32.79 16.64 -2.81
C GLN A 92 -34.17 15.98 -2.70
N LEU A 93 -34.36 15.08 -1.74
CA LEU A 93 -35.62 14.42 -1.45
C LEU A 93 -36.70 15.44 -1.06
N HIS A 94 -36.35 16.45 -0.27
CA HIS A 94 -37.24 17.60 0.01
C HIS A 94 -37.57 18.41 -1.24
N ALA A 95 -36.58 18.71 -2.07
CA ALA A 95 -36.78 19.46 -3.31
C ALA A 95 -37.71 18.71 -4.28
N ASP A 96 -37.46 17.43 -4.52
CA ASP A 96 -38.27 16.59 -5.42
C ASP A 96 -39.69 16.41 -4.88
N THR A 97 -39.84 16.27 -3.56
CA THR A 97 -41.17 16.16 -2.93
C THR A 97 -41.95 17.47 -3.04
N ASN A 98 -41.27 18.62 -2.92
CA ASN A 98 -41.86 19.92 -3.17
C ASN A 98 -42.26 20.13 -4.64
N GLU A 99 -41.43 19.65 -5.59
CA GLU A 99 -41.73 19.64 -7.02
C GLU A 99 -43.00 18.82 -7.28
N LEU A 100 -43.08 17.59 -6.76
CA LEU A 100 -44.25 16.71 -6.89
C LEU A 100 -45.53 17.38 -6.36
N ARG A 101 -45.49 17.90 -5.14
CA ARG A 101 -46.60 18.67 -4.54
C ARG A 101 -46.97 19.90 -5.36
N GLY A 102 -46.00 20.49 -6.07
CA GLY A 102 -46.14 21.68 -6.89
C GLY A 102 -46.79 21.45 -8.26
N THR A 103 -46.87 20.20 -8.73
CA THR A 103 -47.41 19.87 -10.06
C THR A 103 -48.91 20.17 -10.16
N ASP A 104 -49.34 20.57 -11.35
CA ASP A 104 -50.72 21.02 -11.59
C ASP A 104 -51.74 19.91 -11.35
N LEU A 105 -51.42 18.65 -11.71
CA LEU A 105 -52.29 17.51 -11.45
C LEU A 105 -52.48 17.24 -9.95
N VAL A 106 -51.42 17.33 -9.15
CA VAL A 106 -51.50 17.13 -7.69
C VAL A 106 -52.27 18.27 -7.03
N LYS A 107 -52.09 19.52 -7.47
CA LYS A 107 -52.84 20.68 -6.95
C LYS A 107 -54.33 20.65 -7.28
N SER A 108 -54.67 20.14 -8.46
CA SER A 108 -56.05 20.14 -8.96
C SER A 108 -56.86 18.90 -8.55
N SER A 109 -56.21 17.81 -8.14
CA SER A 109 -56.86 16.56 -7.72
C SER A 109 -56.78 16.35 -6.20
N PRO A 110 -57.92 16.40 -5.47
CA PRO A 110 -57.95 16.12 -4.03
C PRO A 110 -57.40 14.73 -3.65
N GLN A 111 -57.58 13.73 -4.53
CA GLN A 111 -57.06 12.38 -4.34
C GLN A 111 -55.53 12.38 -4.32
N TYR A 112 -54.89 12.91 -5.38
CA TYR A 112 -53.43 12.93 -5.48
C TYR A 112 -52.79 13.84 -4.42
N ALA A 113 -53.44 14.96 -4.08
CA ALA A 113 -53.00 15.79 -2.96
C ALA A 113 -52.95 15.02 -1.63
N SER A 114 -53.96 14.17 -1.36
CA SER A 114 -54.00 13.33 -0.16
C SER A 114 -52.93 12.24 -0.19
N GLU A 115 -52.74 11.55 -1.31
CA GLU A 115 -51.71 10.51 -1.48
C GLU A 115 -50.29 11.09 -1.28
N VAL A 116 -50.00 12.23 -1.90
CA VAL A 116 -48.71 12.93 -1.74
C VAL A 116 -48.50 13.41 -0.30
N LYS A 117 -49.55 13.85 0.39
CA LYS A 117 -49.46 14.23 1.81
C LYS A 117 -49.04 13.06 2.69
N THR A 118 -49.62 11.87 2.49
CA THR A 118 -49.24 10.66 3.23
C THR A 118 -47.76 10.30 3.01
N VAL A 119 -47.29 10.39 1.77
CA VAL A 119 -45.87 10.17 1.42
C VAL A 119 -44.98 11.17 2.15
N ILE A 120 -45.34 12.46 2.18
CA ILE A 120 -44.59 13.50 2.91
C ILE A 120 -44.50 13.19 4.41
N GLU A 121 -45.61 12.79 5.04
CA GLU A 121 -45.64 12.44 6.47
C GLU A 121 -44.68 11.29 6.79
N GLN A 122 -44.60 10.29 5.91
CA GLN A 122 -43.69 9.16 6.07
C GLN A 122 -42.24 9.52 5.80
N LEU A 123 -41.97 10.37 4.80
CA LEU A 123 -40.63 10.90 4.53
C LEU A 123 -40.10 11.72 5.71
N ASN A 124 -40.95 12.51 6.37
CA ASN A 124 -40.59 13.23 7.59
C ASN A 124 -40.28 12.27 8.74
N ALA A 125 -41.06 11.20 8.89
CA ALA A 125 -40.79 10.16 9.88
C ALA A 125 -39.47 9.42 9.60
N PHE A 126 -39.11 9.25 8.32
CA PHE A 126 -37.83 8.67 7.90
C PHE A 126 -36.66 9.61 8.26
N GLU A 127 -36.82 10.90 7.98
CA GLU A 127 -35.81 11.92 8.31
C GLU A 127 -35.61 12.10 9.82
N ALA A 128 -36.62 11.81 10.65
CA ALA A 128 -36.49 11.90 12.11
C ALA A 128 -35.36 11.03 12.68
N TYR A 129 -34.97 9.95 11.99
CA TYR A 129 -33.85 9.08 12.37
C TYR A 129 -32.47 9.65 11.97
N ARG A 130 -32.41 10.75 11.20
CA ARG A 130 -31.17 11.30 10.63
C ARG A 130 -30.08 11.52 11.68
N GLU A 131 -30.35 12.33 12.70
CA GLU A 131 -29.34 12.66 13.71
C GLU A 131 -28.89 11.43 14.50
N GLN A 132 -29.84 10.56 14.86
CA GLN A 132 -29.56 9.32 15.58
C GLN A 132 -28.63 8.40 14.77
N MET A 133 -28.91 8.20 13.48
CA MET A 133 -28.09 7.34 12.61
C MET A 133 -26.71 7.97 12.34
N LEU A 134 -26.63 9.29 12.20
CA LEU A 134 -25.36 9.99 12.05
C LEU A 134 -24.48 9.88 13.29
N GLN A 135 -25.09 9.94 14.49
CA GLN A 135 -24.39 9.76 15.76
C GLN A 135 -23.89 8.32 15.93
N LEU A 136 -24.73 7.31 15.65
CA LEU A 136 -24.36 5.89 15.76
C LEU A 136 -23.23 5.49 14.80
N ALA A 137 -23.07 6.18 13.68
CA ALA A 137 -21.95 5.96 12.76
C ALA A 137 -20.58 6.32 13.37
N VAL A 138 -20.55 7.34 14.25
CA VAL A 138 -19.32 7.91 14.82
C VAL A 138 -19.07 7.37 16.24
N ASP A 139 -20.11 7.25 17.05
CA ASP A 139 -20.03 6.75 18.42
C ASP A 139 -20.14 5.22 18.46
N GLN A 140 -18.97 4.56 18.43
CA GLN A 140 -18.88 3.11 18.44
C GLN A 140 -19.44 2.48 19.73
N LEU A 141 -19.32 3.15 20.88
CA LEU A 141 -19.84 2.62 22.14
C LEU A 141 -21.37 2.75 22.19
N ALA A 142 -21.94 3.84 21.67
CA ALA A 142 -23.39 3.97 21.53
C ALA A 142 -23.97 2.94 20.54
N ASN A 143 -23.21 2.55 19.52
CA ASN A 143 -23.66 1.63 18.48
C ASN A 143 -23.43 0.14 18.79
N MET A 144 -22.53 -0.19 19.73
CA MET A 144 -22.21 -1.56 20.14
C MET A 144 -22.56 -1.79 21.62
N PRO A 145 -23.81 -2.18 21.95
CA PRO A 145 -24.26 -2.35 23.33
C PRO A 145 -23.39 -3.30 24.17
N ALA A 146 -22.89 -4.39 23.59
CA ALA A 146 -22.02 -5.32 24.31
C ALA A 146 -20.63 -4.74 24.58
N ALA A 147 -20.08 -3.92 23.67
CA ALA A 147 -18.80 -3.25 23.88
C ALA A 147 -18.92 -2.17 24.96
N LYS A 148 -20.02 -1.42 24.97
CA LYS A 148 -20.34 -0.49 26.06
C LYS A 148 -20.49 -1.21 27.41
N TYR A 149 -21.27 -2.30 27.44
CA TYR A 149 -21.44 -3.11 28.64
C TYR A 149 -20.10 -3.69 29.13
N ALA A 150 -19.26 -4.16 28.21
CA ALA A 150 -17.91 -4.64 28.53
C ALA A 150 -17.05 -3.52 29.12
N ASN A 151 -17.10 -2.31 28.55
CA ASN A 151 -16.37 -1.16 29.05
C ASN A 151 -16.78 -0.77 30.48
N ASP A 152 -18.08 -0.82 30.77
CA ASP A 152 -18.64 -0.37 32.05
C ASP A 152 -18.50 -1.43 33.16
N HIS A 153 -18.53 -2.72 32.81
CA HIS A 153 -18.64 -3.80 33.80
C HIS A 153 -17.58 -4.90 33.69
N VAL A 154 -17.06 -5.21 32.50
CA VAL A 154 -16.13 -6.34 32.29
C VAL A 154 -14.67 -5.88 32.37
N ASN A 155 -14.33 -4.77 31.71
CA ASN A 155 -12.96 -4.24 31.63
C ASN A 155 -12.40 -3.78 32.99
N PRO A 156 -13.17 -3.10 33.87
CA PRO A 156 -12.67 -2.72 35.19
C PRO A 156 -12.31 -3.95 36.02
N LEU A 157 -13.17 -4.98 36.03
CA LEU A 157 -12.92 -6.24 36.73
C LEU A 157 -11.76 -7.02 36.11
N ALA A 158 -11.62 -7.05 34.79
CA ALA A 158 -10.49 -7.69 34.12
C ALA A 158 -9.15 -7.07 34.53
N ARG A 159 -9.10 -5.73 34.67
CA ARG A 159 -7.89 -5.02 35.14
C ARG A 159 -7.55 -5.37 36.58
N GLN A 160 -8.54 -5.42 37.46
CA GLN A 160 -8.36 -5.81 38.85
C GLN A 160 -7.86 -7.27 38.95
N LEU A 161 -8.51 -8.20 38.25
CA LEU A 161 -8.08 -9.60 38.19
C LEU A 161 -6.65 -9.77 37.64
N GLN A 162 -6.24 -8.92 36.70
CA GLN A 162 -4.87 -8.94 36.18
C GLN A 162 -3.86 -8.42 37.22
N GLN A 163 -4.22 -7.42 38.03
CA GLN A 163 -3.41 -6.93 39.14
C GLN A 163 -3.29 -8.00 40.22
N ASP A 164 -4.40 -8.57 40.66
CA ASP A 164 -4.45 -9.65 41.65
C ASP A 164 -3.60 -10.85 41.18
N ALA A 165 -3.71 -11.25 39.91
CA ALA A 165 -2.90 -12.33 39.33
C ALA A 165 -1.41 -12.01 39.20
N GLN A 166 -1.06 -10.73 39.06
CA GLN A 166 0.33 -10.30 39.04
C GLN A 166 0.93 -10.36 40.45
N GLU A 167 0.20 -9.86 41.45
CA GLU A 167 0.62 -9.85 42.86
C GLU A 167 0.83 -11.27 43.40
N MET A 168 -0.03 -12.22 43.00
CA MET A 168 0.13 -13.64 43.32
C MET A 168 1.48 -14.23 42.88
N VAL A 169 2.10 -13.68 41.83
CA VAL A 169 3.31 -14.25 41.20
C VAL A 169 4.61 -13.55 41.64
N THR A 170 4.54 -12.36 42.24
CA THR A 170 5.70 -11.46 42.46
C THR A 170 6.54 -11.69 43.73
N VAL A 171 6.36 -12.80 44.47
CA VAL A 171 7.05 -13.01 45.76
C VAL A 171 8.39 -13.75 45.62
N ASN A 172 9.48 -13.14 46.11
CA ASN A 172 10.86 -13.63 46.06
C ASN A 172 11.25 -14.40 47.34
N ASN A 173 10.88 -15.68 47.43
CA ASN A 173 11.34 -16.60 48.48
C ASN A 173 12.09 -17.79 47.88
N ALA A 174 13.00 -18.41 48.64
CA ALA A 174 13.83 -19.52 48.19
C ALA A 174 12.98 -20.71 47.67
N PRO A 175 13.31 -21.28 46.49
CA PRO A 175 12.48 -22.30 45.86
C PRO A 175 12.60 -23.66 46.55
N ASP A 176 11.48 -24.18 47.07
CA ASP A 176 11.27 -25.60 47.32
C ASP A 176 10.27 -26.19 46.29
N ALA A 177 10.19 -27.52 46.22
CA ALA A 177 9.36 -28.20 45.23
C ALA A 177 7.86 -27.89 45.36
N GLN A 178 7.38 -27.61 46.57
CA GLN A 178 5.98 -27.30 46.85
C GLN A 178 5.66 -25.86 46.43
N ARG A 179 6.57 -24.93 46.70
CA ARG A 179 6.49 -23.52 46.28
C ARG A 179 6.55 -23.36 44.77
N PHE A 180 7.38 -24.16 44.08
CA PHE A 180 7.43 -24.17 42.63
C PHE A 180 6.10 -24.63 42.00
N ALA A 181 5.48 -25.68 42.55
CA ALA A 181 4.18 -26.17 42.09
C ALA A 181 3.06 -25.13 42.28
N LEU A 182 3.06 -24.42 43.41
CA LEU A 182 2.12 -23.34 43.71
C LEU A 182 2.26 -22.17 42.71
N LEU A 183 3.49 -21.67 42.52
CA LEU A 183 3.76 -20.58 41.58
C LEU A 183 3.39 -20.98 40.14
N LYS A 184 3.68 -22.21 39.73
CA LYS A 184 3.26 -22.73 38.41
C LYS A 184 1.75 -22.62 38.23
N LYS A 185 0.94 -22.96 39.23
CA LYS A 185 -0.52 -22.83 39.18
C LYS A 185 -0.99 -21.38 39.12
N MET A 186 -0.32 -20.46 39.80
CA MET A 186 -0.60 -19.02 39.69
C MET A 186 -0.24 -18.47 38.30
N TYR A 187 0.84 -18.93 37.67
CA TYR A 187 1.16 -18.62 36.28
C TYR A 187 0.12 -19.18 35.30
N GLU A 188 -0.35 -20.42 35.50
CA GLU A 188 -1.43 -21.02 34.72
C GLU A 188 -2.73 -20.21 34.85
N LEU A 189 -3.06 -19.73 36.06
CA LEU A 189 -4.22 -18.86 36.32
C LEU A 189 -4.12 -17.55 35.53
N ARG A 190 -2.97 -16.87 35.62
CA ARG A 190 -2.70 -15.63 34.89
C ARG A 190 -2.80 -15.83 33.38
N TYR A 191 -2.24 -16.93 32.87
CA TYR A 191 -2.31 -17.28 31.45
C TYR A 191 -3.75 -17.54 30.99
N ALA A 192 -4.53 -18.28 31.78
CA ALA A 192 -5.93 -18.53 31.46
C ALA A 192 -6.76 -17.22 31.45
N LEU A 193 -6.51 -16.30 32.39
CA LEU A 193 -7.14 -14.97 32.41
C LEU A 193 -6.82 -14.16 31.15
N LEU A 194 -5.55 -14.12 30.73
CA LEU A 194 -5.13 -13.44 29.50
C LEU A 194 -5.87 -14.01 28.27
N ASN A 195 -6.03 -15.33 28.22
CA ASN A 195 -6.80 -15.96 27.15
C ASN A 195 -8.28 -15.59 27.19
N VAL A 196 -8.92 -15.54 28.36
CA VAL A 196 -10.30 -15.04 28.47
C VAL A 196 -10.41 -13.60 27.96
N MET A 197 -9.47 -12.72 28.30
CA MET A 197 -9.47 -11.33 27.81
C MET A 197 -9.28 -11.25 26.30
N ASN A 198 -8.39 -12.06 25.74
CA ASN A 198 -8.15 -12.11 24.30
C ASN A 198 -9.39 -12.63 23.56
N GLN A 199 -9.99 -13.72 24.01
CA GLN A 199 -11.20 -14.26 23.40
C GLN A 199 -12.40 -13.32 23.56
N THR A 200 -12.46 -12.55 24.66
CA THR A 200 -13.48 -11.51 24.87
C THR A 200 -13.39 -10.42 23.82
N ARG A 201 -12.18 -9.88 23.58
CA ARG A 201 -11.95 -8.86 22.54
C ARG A 201 -12.25 -9.42 21.14
N SER A 202 -11.80 -10.64 20.86
CA SER A 202 -12.05 -11.31 19.59
C SER A 202 -13.54 -11.56 19.35
N TYR A 203 -14.30 -11.96 20.37
CA TYR A 203 -15.74 -12.17 20.22
C TYR A 203 -16.52 -10.85 20.03
N LEU A 204 -16.11 -9.78 20.72
CA LEU A 204 -16.67 -8.44 20.51
C LEU A 204 -16.42 -7.90 19.10
N ALA A 205 -15.26 -8.22 18.51
CA ALA A 205 -14.90 -7.78 17.16
C ALA A 205 -15.55 -8.64 16.06
N PHE A 206 -15.52 -9.97 16.19
CA PHE A 206 -15.81 -10.89 15.09
C PHE A 206 -17.06 -11.75 15.27
N ARG A 207 -17.60 -11.87 16.50
CA ARG A 207 -18.80 -12.67 16.83
C ARG A 207 -18.72 -14.15 16.44
N ASN A 208 -17.54 -14.76 16.28
CA ASN A 208 -17.51 -16.18 15.90
C ASN A 208 -17.85 -17.09 17.09
N GLN A 209 -18.58 -18.16 16.80
CA GLN A 209 -19.03 -19.12 17.80
C GLN A 209 -17.87 -19.87 18.47
N SER A 210 -16.73 -20.05 17.77
CA SER A 210 -15.52 -20.65 18.35
C SER A 210 -15.03 -19.86 19.56
N GLN A 211 -15.06 -18.52 19.52
CA GLN A 211 -14.62 -17.70 20.65
C GLN A 211 -15.55 -17.87 21.87
N VAL A 212 -16.84 -18.14 21.67
CA VAL A 212 -17.75 -18.46 22.79
C VAL A 212 -17.38 -19.79 23.43
N SER A 213 -17.03 -20.80 22.62
CA SER A 213 -16.54 -22.09 23.10
C SER A 213 -15.21 -21.94 23.86
N ASP A 214 -14.29 -21.15 23.33
CA ASP A 214 -12.99 -20.89 23.96
C ASP A 214 -13.15 -20.10 25.26
N LEU A 215 -14.05 -19.10 25.30
CA LEU A 215 -14.40 -18.39 26.54
C LEU A 215 -14.93 -19.35 27.61
N LYS A 216 -15.80 -20.31 27.25
CA LYS A 216 -16.29 -21.34 28.18
C LYS A 216 -15.14 -22.24 28.65
N LEU A 217 -14.25 -22.64 27.76
CA LEU A 217 -13.09 -23.47 28.07
C LEU A 217 -12.17 -22.77 29.08
N PHE A 218 -11.70 -21.56 28.76
CA PHE A 218 -10.77 -20.83 29.61
C PHE A 218 -11.40 -20.38 30.94
N THR A 219 -12.67 -19.99 30.95
CA THR A 219 -13.36 -19.69 32.21
C THR A 219 -13.56 -20.94 33.08
N GLY A 220 -13.73 -22.11 32.46
CA GLY A 220 -13.74 -23.40 33.15
C GLY A 220 -12.36 -23.77 33.72
N GLN A 221 -11.29 -23.54 32.95
CA GLN A 221 -9.91 -23.74 33.40
C GLN A 221 -9.56 -22.85 34.60
N ILE A 222 -9.91 -21.56 34.55
CA ILE A 222 -9.72 -20.65 35.69
C ILE A 222 -10.43 -21.21 36.93
N GLN A 223 -11.69 -21.63 36.82
CA GLN A 223 -12.42 -22.20 37.96
C GLN A 223 -11.69 -23.44 38.52
N SER A 224 -11.26 -24.36 37.65
CA SER A 224 -10.53 -25.55 38.08
C SER A 224 -9.20 -25.22 38.77
N ILE A 225 -8.51 -24.15 38.35
CA ILE A 225 -7.26 -23.70 38.98
C ILE A 225 -7.55 -23.05 40.33
N LEU A 226 -8.60 -22.23 40.45
CA LEU A 226 -9.03 -21.66 41.72
C LEU A 226 -9.38 -22.74 42.74
N ASP A 227 -10.12 -23.77 42.32
CA ASP A 227 -10.49 -24.90 43.17
C ASP A 227 -9.26 -25.71 43.62
N ALA A 228 -8.22 -25.80 42.78
CA ALA A 228 -6.97 -26.48 43.10
C ALA A 228 -6.02 -25.66 43.99
N LEU A 229 -6.09 -24.33 43.92
CA LEU A 229 -5.29 -23.40 44.74
C LEU A 229 -5.88 -23.20 46.14
N ALA A 230 -7.20 -23.29 46.29
CA ALA A 230 -7.87 -23.04 47.56
C ALA A 230 -7.35 -23.89 48.75
N PRO A 231 -7.08 -25.21 48.61
CA PRO A 231 -6.51 -26.00 49.71
C PRO A 231 -5.06 -25.65 50.07
N GLN A 232 -4.36 -24.89 49.22
CA GLN A 232 -2.94 -24.53 49.39
C GLN A 232 -2.76 -23.13 49.98
N GLU A 233 -3.84 -22.47 50.39
CA GLU A 233 -3.84 -21.10 50.90
C GLU A 233 -2.90 -20.91 52.11
N SER A 234 -2.80 -21.91 52.99
CA SER A 234 -1.88 -21.89 54.14
C SER A 234 -0.39 -21.86 53.76
N THR A 235 -0.05 -22.12 52.49
CA THR A 235 1.32 -22.09 51.95
C THR A 235 1.62 -20.81 51.15
N MET A 236 0.63 -19.92 51.01
CA MET A 236 0.76 -18.61 50.37
C MET A 236 1.34 -17.61 51.37
N SER A 237 2.04 -16.57 50.87
CA SER A 237 2.36 -15.42 51.71
C SER A 237 1.09 -14.63 52.03
N PHE A 238 1.16 -13.72 53.00
CA PHE A 238 0.03 -12.86 53.34
C PHE A 238 -0.49 -12.08 52.13
N GLU A 239 0.42 -11.53 51.33
CA GLU A 239 0.11 -10.79 50.10
C GLU A 239 -0.53 -11.68 49.03
N GLN A 240 -0.04 -12.92 48.89
CA GLN A 240 -0.60 -13.86 47.91
C GLN A 240 -1.97 -14.39 48.32
N SER A 241 -2.21 -14.65 49.61
CA SER A 241 -3.51 -15.07 50.13
C SER A 241 -4.55 -13.96 49.96
N ALA A 242 -4.18 -12.71 50.28
CA ALA A 242 -5.04 -11.55 50.05
C ALA A 242 -5.40 -11.37 48.55
N ALA A 243 -4.39 -11.39 47.68
CA ALA A 243 -4.60 -11.28 46.23
C ALA A 243 -5.41 -12.46 45.66
N PHE A 244 -5.23 -13.67 46.19
CA PHE A 244 -6.01 -14.85 45.78
C PHE A 244 -7.48 -14.75 46.18
N ASP A 245 -7.78 -14.24 47.38
CA ASP A 245 -9.15 -14.02 47.84
C ASP A 245 -9.86 -12.94 47.02
N ASP A 246 -9.19 -11.81 46.79
CA ASP A 246 -9.69 -10.73 45.94
C ASP A 246 -9.93 -11.24 44.52
N PHE A 247 -8.99 -12.00 43.95
CA PHE A 247 -9.15 -12.61 42.63
C PHE A 247 -10.38 -13.52 42.60
N ARG A 248 -10.54 -14.42 43.59
CA ARG A 248 -11.64 -15.38 43.64
C ARG A 248 -13.00 -14.68 43.71
N GLN A 249 -13.12 -13.64 44.54
CA GLN A 249 -14.35 -12.85 44.66
C GLN A 249 -14.66 -12.11 43.36
N ASN A 250 -13.68 -11.35 42.84
CA ASN A 250 -13.84 -10.55 41.63
C ASN A 250 -14.11 -11.41 40.39
N TYR A 251 -13.54 -12.62 40.34
CA TYR A 251 -13.71 -13.54 39.21
C TYR A 251 -15.16 -14.03 39.11
N GLY A 252 -15.82 -14.31 40.24
CA GLY A 252 -17.23 -14.68 40.26
C GLY A 252 -18.14 -13.59 39.68
N ILE A 253 -17.85 -12.32 39.97
CA ILE A 253 -18.57 -11.15 39.45
C ILE A 253 -18.24 -10.95 37.97
N PHE A 254 -16.95 -11.02 37.62
CA PHE A 254 -16.45 -10.91 36.25
C PHE A 254 -17.11 -11.93 35.33
N LYS A 255 -17.17 -13.20 35.75
CA LYS A 255 -17.80 -14.28 34.97
C LYS A 255 -19.28 -14.01 34.69
N LYS A 256 -20.02 -13.42 35.64
CA LYS A 256 -21.43 -13.03 35.43
C LYS A 256 -21.55 -11.93 34.37
N HIS A 257 -20.76 -10.86 34.48
CA HIS A 257 -20.78 -9.78 33.49
C HIS A 257 -20.27 -10.22 32.12
N LEU A 258 -19.29 -11.13 32.07
CA LEU A 258 -18.80 -11.73 30.84
C LEU A 258 -19.90 -12.51 30.12
N ASN A 259 -20.67 -13.33 30.86
CA ASN A 259 -21.80 -14.06 30.28
C ASN A 259 -22.92 -13.13 29.79
N GLU A 260 -23.21 -12.06 30.54
CA GLU A 260 -24.21 -11.06 30.12
C GLU A 260 -23.76 -10.30 28.87
N MET A 261 -22.48 -9.92 28.79
CA MET A 261 -21.89 -9.32 27.60
C MET A 261 -22.01 -10.27 26.39
N VAL A 262 -21.72 -11.57 26.56
CA VAL A 262 -21.90 -12.57 25.50
C VAL A 262 -23.37 -12.69 25.08
N ARG A 263 -24.32 -12.61 26.02
CA ARG A 263 -25.77 -12.61 25.75
C ARG A 263 -26.19 -11.39 24.92
N ILE A 264 -25.67 -10.20 25.25
CA ILE A 264 -25.94 -8.98 24.49
C ILE A 264 -25.35 -9.09 23.07
N GLN A 265 -24.10 -9.54 22.95
CA GLN A 265 -23.39 -9.64 21.66
C GLN A 265 -23.97 -10.71 20.72
N SER A 266 -24.59 -11.76 21.27
CA SER A 266 -25.30 -12.79 20.51
C SER A 266 -26.71 -12.37 20.09
N SER A 267 -27.28 -11.32 20.69
CA SER A 267 -28.62 -10.83 20.35
C SER A 267 -28.70 -10.22 18.95
N PRO A 268 -29.90 -10.17 18.33
CA PRO A 268 -30.12 -9.41 17.10
C PRO A 268 -29.82 -7.90 17.22
N GLN A 269 -29.83 -7.37 18.45
CA GLN A 269 -29.55 -5.97 18.78
C GLN A 269 -28.06 -5.69 19.05
N TRP A 270 -27.16 -6.60 18.70
CA TRP A 270 -25.71 -6.43 18.92
C TRP A 270 -25.13 -5.16 18.27
N ARG A 271 -25.80 -4.65 17.22
CA ARG A 271 -25.51 -3.35 16.60
C ARG A 271 -26.78 -2.52 16.48
N THR A 272 -26.79 -1.35 17.10
CA THR A 272 -28.01 -0.52 17.24
C THR A 272 -28.48 0.05 15.91
N ASP A 273 -27.58 0.52 15.06
CA ASP A 273 -27.90 1.03 13.72
C ASP A 273 -28.59 -0.03 12.83
N ALA A 274 -28.11 -1.28 12.87
CA ALA A 274 -28.60 -2.39 12.08
C ALA A 274 -29.99 -2.82 12.57
N ASP A 275 -30.20 -2.79 13.89
CA ASP A 275 -31.50 -3.06 14.48
C ASP A 275 -32.53 -1.98 14.08
N LEU A 276 -32.16 -0.70 14.11
CA LEU A 276 -33.02 0.40 13.65
C LEU A 276 -33.34 0.28 12.17
N ILE A 277 -32.36 -0.06 11.33
CA ILE A 277 -32.59 -0.32 9.90
C ILE A 277 -33.59 -1.45 9.72
N ARG A 278 -33.36 -2.58 10.38
CA ARG A 278 -34.20 -3.79 10.23
C ARG A 278 -35.62 -3.61 10.76
N THR A 279 -35.81 -2.86 11.85
CA THR A 279 -37.08 -2.84 12.60
C THR A 279 -37.88 -1.55 12.46
N ARG A 280 -37.26 -0.46 11.97
CA ARG A 280 -37.89 0.86 11.86
C ARG A 280 -37.70 1.48 10.48
N ILE A 281 -36.46 1.71 10.06
CA ILE A 281 -36.15 2.50 8.85
C ILE A 281 -36.47 1.72 7.57
N GLY A 282 -36.07 0.44 7.48
CA GLY A 282 -36.36 -0.43 6.33
C GLY A 282 -37.85 -0.62 6.07
N PRO A 283 -38.66 -1.04 7.07
CA PRO A 283 -40.10 -1.11 6.91
C PRO A 283 -40.76 0.22 6.51
N LEU A 284 -40.22 1.35 6.99
CA LEU A 284 -40.70 2.68 6.61
C LEU A 284 -40.33 3.03 5.17
N GLN A 285 -39.11 2.73 4.72
CA GLN A 285 -38.68 2.86 3.33
C GLN A 285 -39.54 2.01 2.40
N ASP A 286 -39.80 0.75 2.76
CA ASP A 286 -40.65 -0.15 1.98
C ASP A 286 -42.06 0.41 1.85
N LYS A 287 -42.62 0.91 2.95
CA LYS A 287 -43.94 1.54 2.96
C LYS A 287 -44.00 2.76 2.02
N ILE A 288 -43.01 3.66 2.11
CA ILE A 288 -42.93 4.83 1.22
C ILE A 288 -42.79 4.40 -0.24
N SER A 289 -41.96 3.38 -0.51
CA SER A 289 -41.73 2.86 -1.87
C SER A 289 -42.98 2.22 -2.47
N VAL A 290 -43.77 1.50 -1.67
CA VAL A 290 -45.06 0.94 -2.08
C VAL A 290 -46.08 2.05 -2.36
N GLU A 291 -46.17 3.06 -1.50
CA GLU A 291 -47.08 4.20 -1.70
C GLU A 291 -46.70 5.04 -2.94
N LEU A 292 -45.42 5.32 -3.13
CA LEU A 292 -44.91 5.98 -4.34
C LEU A 292 -45.14 5.12 -5.60
N GLY A 293 -44.95 3.81 -5.51
CA GLY A 293 -45.26 2.89 -6.61
C GLY A 293 -46.74 2.87 -6.99
N GLY A 294 -47.62 2.87 -5.98
CA GLY A 294 -49.06 3.00 -6.17
C GLY A 294 -49.45 4.33 -6.81
N LEU A 295 -48.88 5.43 -6.32
CA LEU A 295 -49.08 6.78 -6.87
C LEU A 295 -48.62 6.86 -8.33
N ILE A 296 -47.41 6.40 -8.65
CA ILE A 296 -46.88 6.37 -10.02
C ILE A 296 -47.78 5.53 -10.93
N THR A 297 -48.28 4.39 -10.46
CA THR A 297 -49.20 3.52 -11.22
C THR A 297 -50.52 4.23 -11.49
N SER A 298 -51.09 4.91 -10.49
CA SER A 298 -52.33 5.68 -10.62
C SER A 298 -52.16 6.86 -11.58
N LEU A 299 -51.08 7.64 -11.46
CA LEU A 299 -50.77 8.75 -12.35
C LEU A 299 -50.53 8.27 -13.80
N SER A 300 -49.82 7.14 -13.98
CA SER A 300 -49.60 6.54 -15.29
C SER A 300 -50.89 6.03 -15.92
N GLY A 301 -51.80 5.47 -15.11
CA GLY A 301 -53.15 5.10 -15.55
C GLY A 301 -53.97 6.30 -16.02
N GLN A 302 -53.92 7.41 -15.29
CA GLN A 302 -54.59 8.66 -15.68
C GLN A 302 -54.05 9.22 -17.02
N ALA A 303 -52.72 9.26 -17.18
CA ALA A 303 -52.09 9.67 -18.43
C ALA A 303 -52.43 8.71 -19.59
N SER A 304 -52.56 7.42 -19.31
CA SER A 304 -52.92 6.40 -20.32
C SER A 304 -54.37 6.56 -20.78
N GLN A 305 -55.32 6.81 -19.87
CA GLN A 305 -56.71 7.11 -20.22
C GLN A 305 -56.86 8.41 -21.02
N ALA A 306 -56.07 9.45 -20.69
CA ALA A 306 -56.03 10.68 -21.46
C ALA A 306 -55.44 10.45 -22.87
N SER A 307 -54.44 9.57 -23.00
CA SER A 307 -53.86 9.13 -24.28
C SER A 307 -54.83 8.31 -25.13
N GLU A 308 -55.63 7.41 -24.54
CA GLU A 308 -56.65 6.66 -25.29
C GLU A 308 -57.73 7.59 -25.85
N ARG A 309 -58.18 8.60 -25.07
CA ARG A 309 -59.12 9.63 -25.56
C ARG A 309 -58.55 10.47 -26.69
N LEU A 310 -57.23 10.73 -26.69
CA LEU A 310 -56.52 11.36 -27.81
C LEU A 310 -56.59 10.50 -29.06
N ILE A 311 -56.25 9.21 -28.94
CA ILE A 311 -56.20 8.28 -30.07
C ILE A 311 -57.60 8.07 -30.67
N ASP A 312 -58.65 7.92 -29.85
CA ASP A 312 -60.02 7.74 -30.31
C ASP A 312 -60.56 8.98 -31.05
N ASN A 313 -60.28 10.18 -30.55
CA ASN A 313 -60.68 11.44 -31.22
C ASN A 313 -59.95 11.63 -32.56
N VAL A 314 -58.67 11.24 -32.63
CA VAL A 314 -57.89 11.27 -33.88
C VAL A 314 -58.43 10.23 -34.87
N ALA A 315 -58.81 9.04 -34.42
CA ALA A 315 -59.37 7.99 -35.26
C ALA A 315 -60.74 8.38 -35.86
N GLN A 316 -61.64 8.96 -35.06
CA GLN A 316 -62.95 9.45 -35.53
C GLN A 316 -62.78 10.61 -36.54
N THR A 317 -61.84 11.52 -36.29
CA THR A 317 -61.52 12.60 -37.25
C THR A 317 -60.95 12.04 -38.55
N ARG A 318 -60.05 11.05 -38.48
CA ARG A 318 -59.44 10.40 -39.66
C ARG A 318 -60.50 9.81 -40.59
N ILE A 319 -61.53 9.15 -40.03
CA ILE A 319 -62.65 8.60 -40.81
C ILE A 319 -63.46 9.72 -41.47
N ALA A 320 -63.81 10.78 -40.74
CA ALA A 320 -64.55 11.92 -41.28
C ALA A 320 -63.80 12.66 -42.41
N ILE A 321 -62.49 12.85 -42.26
CA ILE A 321 -61.62 13.44 -43.31
C ILE A 321 -61.52 12.51 -44.52
N SER A 322 -61.43 11.19 -44.33
CA SER A 322 -61.33 10.21 -45.42
C SER A 322 -62.58 10.19 -46.31
N VAL A 323 -63.77 10.33 -45.72
CA VAL A 323 -65.04 10.42 -46.47
C VAL A 323 -65.14 11.73 -47.27
N LEU A 324 -64.76 12.86 -46.67
CA LEU A 324 -64.73 14.17 -47.35
C LEU A 324 -63.68 14.21 -48.48
N LEU A 325 -62.53 13.56 -48.28
CA LEU A 325 -61.48 13.40 -49.30
C LEU A 325 -61.94 12.51 -50.46
N ALA A 326 -62.68 11.43 -50.21
CA ALA A 326 -63.21 10.56 -51.26
C ALA A 326 -64.18 11.30 -52.20
N ILE A 327 -65.05 12.16 -51.65
CA ILE A 327 -65.97 13.02 -52.40
C ILE A 327 -65.20 14.09 -53.19
N GLY A 328 -64.19 14.70 -52.57
CA GLY A 328 -63.29 15.67 -53.22
C GLY A 328 -62.45 15.07 -54.35
N LEU A 329 -61.98 13.82 -54.20
CA LEU A 329 -61.24 13.07 -55.21
C LEU A 329 -62.07 12.81 -56.47
N LEU A 330 -63.35 12.50 -56.30
CA LEU A 330 -64.27 12.20 -57.40
C LEU A 330 -64.55 13.45 -58.25
N LEU A 331 -64.77 14.61 -57.60
CA LEU A 331 -64.90 15.92 -58.26
C LEU A 331 -63.56 16.42 -58.84
N GLY A 332 -62.46 16.10 -58.16
CA GLY A 332 -61.09 16.36 -58.60
C GLY A 332 -60.71 15.59 -59.87
N LEU A 333 -61.12 14.33 -60.01
CA LEU A 333 -60.83 13.50 -61.19
C LEU A 333 -61.45 14.08 -62.47
N VAL A 334 -62.68 14.59 -62.36
CA VAL A 334 -63.43 15.21 -63.49
C VAL A 334 -62.78 16.53 -63.93
N THR A 335 -62.33 17.36 -62.97
CA THR A 335 -61.63 18.62 -63.26
C THR A 335 -60.18 18.41 -63.72
N ALA A 336 -59.50 17.40 -63.16
CA ALA A 336 -58.14 17.00 -63.53
C ALA A 336 -58.08 16.44 -64.96
N TRP A 337 -59.07 15.67 -65.41
CA TRP A 337 -59.13 15.17 -66.78
C TRP A 337 -59.11 16.31 -67.82
N ALA A 338 -59.85 17.39 -67.54
CA ALA A 338 -59.93 18.57 -68.41
C ALA A 338 -58.64 19.41 -68.41
N ILE A 339 -57.98 19.56 -67.25
CA ILE A 339 -56.72 20.29 -67.12
C ILE A 339 -55.54 19.49 -67.70
N SER A 340 -55.54 18.17 -67.49
CA SER A 340 -54.50 17.23 -67.91
C SER A 340 -54.28 17.25 -69.43
N ARG A 341 -55.33 17.37 -70.25
CA ARG A 341 -55.13 17.47 -71.71
C ARG A 341 -54.39 18.74 -72.15
N SER A 342 -54.34 19.80 -71.32
CA SER A 342 -53.72 21.10 -71.64
C SER A 342 -52.38 21.38 -70.93
N ILE A 343 -52.08 20.74 -69.79
CA ILE A 343 -50.83 20.90 -69.01
C ILE A 343 -49.86 19.72 -69.20
N THR A 344 -50.36 18.50 -69.41
CA THR A 344 -49.56 17.27 -69.29
C THR A 344 -48.56 17.09 -70.43
N ARG A 345 -48.77 17.68 -71.61
CA ARG A 345 -47.81 17.59 -72.73
C ARG A 345 -46.50 18.37 -72.47
N PRO A 346 -46.51 19.63 -72.01
CA PRO A 346 -45.29 20.33 -71.57
C PRO A 346 -44.68 19.79 -70.26
N LEU A 347 -45.50 19.39 -69.28
CA LEU A 347 -45.04 18.86 -67.99
C LEU A 347 -44.30 17.52 -68.15
N ASN A 348 -44.77 16.64 -69.05
CA ASN A 348 -44.11 15.37 -69.34
C ASN A 348 -42.65 15.54 -69.79
N ARG A 349 -42.28 16.63 -70.48
CA ARG A 349 -40.88 16.87 -70.87
C ARG A 349 -39.98 17.15 -69.67
N THR A 350 -40.50 17.85 -68.65
CA THR A 350 -39.77 18.12 -67.40
C THR A 350 -39.73 16.88 -66.51
N VAL A 351 -40.83 16.12 -66.47
CA VAL A 351 -40.91 14.82 -65.77
C VAL A 351 -40.00 13.78 -66.41
N THR A 352 -39.87 13.72 -67.74
CA THR A 352 -38.93 12.82 -68.42
C THR A 352 -37.48 13.19 -68.08
N ALA A 353 -37.11 14.48 -68.06
CA ALA A 353 -35.78 14.90 -67.62
C ALA A 353 -35.50 14.60 -66.14
N MET A 354 -36.52 14.68 -65.28
CA MET A 354 -36.42 14.32 -63.86
C MET A 354 -36.39 12.80 -63.64
N ARG A 355 -37.11 12.02 -64.45
CA ARG A 355 -37.03 10.55 -64.51
C ARG A 355 -35.70 10.07 -65.04
N ASP A 356 -35.11 10.71 -66.05
CA ASP A 356 -33.76 10.36 -66.51
C ASP A 356 -32.70 10.54 -65.41
N ILE A 357 -32.89 11.51 -64.50
CA ILE A 357 -32.01 11.70 -63.34
C ILE A 357 -32.34 10.73 -62.20
N ALA A 358 -33.62 10.42 -61.96
CA ALA A 358 -34.08 9.60 -60.82
C ALA A 358 -34.12 8.08 -61.09
N GLU A 359 -34.35 7.66 -62.33
CA GLU A 359 -34.48 6.27 -62.80
C GLU A 359 -33.35 5.89 -63.79
N GLY A 360 -32.63 6.85 -64.37
CA GLY A 360 -31.48 6.63 -65.27
C GLY A 360 -30.11 6.64 -64.56
N GLU A 361 -29.01 6.79 -65.32
CA GLU A 361 -27.62 6.77 -64.81
C GLU A 361 -27.19 8.06 -64.05
N GLY A 362 -28.12 8.79 -63.43
CA GLY A 362 -27.79 9.96 -62.61
C GLY A 362 -27.04 11.08 -63.36
N ASN A 363 -27.41 11.36 -64.61
CA ASN A 363 -26.74 12.36 -65.43
C ASN A 363 -27.06 13.81 -65.00
N LEU A 364 -26.22 14.38 -64.14
CA LEU A 364 -26.38 15.74 -63.61
C LEU A 364 -25.91 16.83 -64.58
N THR A 365 -25.45 16.50 -65.79
CA THR A 365 -25.10 17.48 -66.83
C THR A 365 -26.32 17.91 -67.67
N ALA A 366 -27.46 17.22 -67.56
CA ALA A 366 -28.67 17.51 -68.32
C ALA A 366 -29.27 18.88 -67.92
N ARG A 367 -29.80 19.63 -68.90
CA ARG A 367 -30.46 20.93 -68.71
C ARG A 367 -31.74 21.00 -69.56
N ILE A 368 -32.74 21.75 -69.08
CA ILE A 368 -34.02 21.93 -69.77
C ILE A 368 -34.08 23.32 -70.43
N GLU A 369 -34.49 23.40 -71.71
CA GLU A 369 -34.74 24.66 -72.43
C GLU A 369 -36.05 25.34 -71.99
N ALA A 370 -35.98 26.57 -71.47
CA ALA A 370 -37.14 27.33 -71.00
C ALA A 370 -37.71 28.23 -72.13
N ARG A 371 -38.65 27.72 -72.95
CA ARG A 371 -39.21 28.46 -74.10
C ARG A 371 -40.54 29.22 -73.83
N SER A 372 -41.21 29.03 -72.69
CA SER A 372 -42.45 29.75 -72.34
C SER A 372 -42.23 30.79 -71.24
N ASN A 373 -43.07 31.84 -71.24
CA ASN A 373 -43.14 32.87 -70.19
C ASN A 373 -44.24 32.58 -69.15
N ASP A 374 -44.69 31.32 -69.07
CA ASP A 374 -45.64 30.83 -68.09
C ASP A 374 -44.94 29.96 -67.03
N GLU A 375 -45.73 29.38 -66.12
CA GLU A 375 -45.25 28.63 -64.97
C GLU A 375 -44.35 27.41 -65.33
N ILE A 376 -44.44 26.89 -66.57
CA ILE A 376 -43.59 25.79 -67.05
C ILE A 376 -42.17 26.28 -67.38
N GLY A 377 -42.01 27.53 -67.85
CA GLY A 377 -40.70 28.14 -68.11
C GLY A 377 -39.93 28.49 -66.85
N GLU A 378 -40.64 28.81 -65.76
CA GLU A 378 -40.04 29.05 -64.44
C GLU A 378 -39.59 27.74 -63.77
N LEU A 379 -40.39 26.67 -63.92
CA LEU A 379 -40.05 25.31 -63.46
C LEU A 379 -38.74 24.80 -64.09
N ALA A 380 -38.53 25.01 -65.39
CA ALA A 380 -37.30 24.62 -66.09
C ALA A 380 -36.04 25.32 -65.53
N ARG A 381 -36.14 26.61 -65.14
CA ARG A 381 -35.02 27.37 -64.54
C ARG A 381 -34.71 26.92 -63.11
N ALA A 382 -35.73 26.67 -62.30
CA ALA A 382 -35.57 26.15 -60.94
C ALA A 382 -34.95 24.74 -60.93
N PHE A 383 -35.36 23.87 -61.86
CA PHE A 383 -34.75 22.54 -62.06
C PHE A 383 -33.25 22.62 -62.37
N ASN A 384 -32.84 23.48 -63.31
CA ASN A 384 -31.42 23.65 -63.64
C ASN A 384 -30.59 24.14 -62.43
N THR A 385 -31.16 24.99 -61.57
CA THR A 385 -30.50 25.47 -60.34
C THR A 385 -30.38 24.36 -59.29
N PHE A 386 -31.41 23.53 -59.13
CA PHE A 386 -31.40 22.38 -58.24
C PHE A 386 -30.33 21.35 -58.65
N VAL A 387 -30.29 20.98 -59.93
CA VAL A 387 -29.29 20.04 -60.47
C VAL A 387 -27.86 20.58 -60.27
N GLY A 388 -27.63 21.89 -60.44
CA GLY A 388 -26.32 22.51 -60.18
C GLY A 388 -25.88 22.43 -58.70
N LYS A 389 -26.81 22.56 -57.75
CA LYS A 389 -26.52 22.37 -56.31
C LYS A 389 -26.20 20.92 -55.98
N ILE A 390 -26.95 19.96 -56.56
CA ILE A 390 -26.67 18.52 -56.38
C ILE A 390 -25.31 18.15 -56.94
N GLN A 391 -24.94 18.66 -58.13
CA GLN A 391 -23.62 18.47 -58.71
C GLN A 391 -22.50 18.94 -57.77
N THR A 392 -22.68 20.11 -57.14
CA THR A 392 -21.70 20.66 -56.18
C THR A 392 -21.59 19.80 -54.91
N LEU A 393 -22.72 19.35 -54.36
CA LEU A 393 -22.75 18.47 -53.18
C LEU A 393 -22.10 17.11 -53.46
N VAL A 394 -22.43 16.48 -54.59
CA VAL A 394 -21.83 15.21 -55.04
C VAL A 394 -20.31 15.36 -55.17
N ALA A 395 -19.83 16.46 -55.76
CA ALA A 395 -18.39 16.75 -55.87
C ALA A 395 -17.72 16.95 -54.50
N GLN A 396 -18.37 17.65 -53.57
CA GLN A 396 -17.86 17.85 -52.21
C GLN A 396 -17.78 16.53 -51.43
N VAL A 397 -18.82 15.69 -51.48
CA VAL A 397 -18.81 14.38 -50.80
C VAL A 397 -17.75 13.46 -51.42
N ALA A 398 -17.58 13.45 -52.74
CA ALA A 398 -16.52 12.70 -53.41
C ALA A 398 -15.10 13.15 -53.02
N ASN A 399 -14.90 14.44 -52.72
CA ASN A 399 -13.63 14.94 -52.18
C ASN A 399 -13.44 14.49 -50.71
N SER A 400 -14.46 14.64 -49.86
CA SER A 400 -14.41 14.22 -48.45
C SER A 400 -14.17 12.71 -48.29
N MET A 401 -14.72 11.86 -49.16
CA MET A 401 -14.43 10.42 -49.14
C MET A 401 -12.98 10.10 -49.51
N ARG A 402 -12.38 10.86 -50.45
CA ARG A 402 -10.96 10.75 -50.81
C ARG A 402 -10.03 11.13 -49.65
N GLU A 403 -10.39 12.20 -48.93
CA GLU A 403 -9.69 12.63 -47.71
C GLU A 403 -9.82 11.57 -46.59
N LEU A 404 -11.03 11.03 -46.38
CA LEU A 404 -11.28 9.98 -45.39
C LEU A 404 -10.46 8.72 -45.68
N GLY A 405 -10.40 8.25 -46.92
CA GLY A 405 -9.58 7.10 -47.31
C GLY A 405 -8.07 7.34 -47.16
N THR A 406 -7.62 8.60 -47.26
CA THR A 406 -6.22 8.97 -47.02
C THR A 406 -5.91 9.02 -45.52
N ALA A 407 -6.81 9.58 -44.72
CA ALA A 407 -6.70 9.58 -43.26
C ALA A 407 -6.71 8.16 -42.69
N ALA A 408 -7.60 7.28 -43.17
CA ALA A 408 -7.67 5.88 -42.75
C ALA A 408 -6.36 5.11 -43.03
N ARG A 409 -5.74 5.30 -44.20
CA ARG A 409 -4.43 4.71 -44.52
C ARG A 409 -3.33 5.22 -43.59
N ARG A 410 -3.33 6.52 -43.30
CA ARG A 410 -2.34 7.12 -42.39
C ARG A 410 -2.50 6.62 -40.95
N ILE A 411 -3.72 6.41 -40.48
CA ILE A 411 -3.98 5.78 -39.18
C ILE A 411 -3.47 4.32 -39.18
N ALA A 412 -3.71 3.56 -40.25
CA ALA A 412 -3.22 2.18 -40.35
C ALA A 412 -1.67 2.09 -40.31
N GLU A 413 -0.98 3.02 -40.99
CA GLU A 413 0.49 3.12 -40.93
C GLU A 413 0.98 3.43 -39.50
N ILE A 414 0.40 4.46 -38.85
CA ILE A 414 0.75 4.82 -37.47
C ILE A 414 0.49 3.65 -36.52
N THR A 415 -0.65 2.98 -36.68
CA THR A 415 -1.04 1.82 -35.88
C THR A 415 -0.04 0.67 -36.01
N THR A 416 0.45 0.41 -37.22
CA THR A 416 1.48 -0.61 -37.47
C THR A 416 2.80 -0.26 -36.77
N GLU A 417 3.21 1.00 -36.80
CA GLU A 417 4.41 1.45 -36.11
C GLU A 417 4.25 1.38 -34.58
N THR A 418 3.09 1.80 -34.04
CA THR A 418 2.78 1.67 -32.61
C THR A 418 2.80 0.22 -32.16
N HIS A 419 2.24 -0.71 -32.95
CA HIS A 419 2.29 -2.14 -32.63
C HIS A 419 3.74 -2.64 -32.57
N ARG A 420 4.60 -2.26 -33.52
CA ARG A 420 6.04 -2.60 -33.49
C ARG A 420 6.76 -1.97 -32.30
N GLY A 421 6.35 -0.77 -31.89
CA GLY A 421 6.84 -0.11 -30.67
C GLY A 421 6.49 -0.92 -29.42
N ALA A 422 5.22 -1.32 -29.28
CA ALA A 422 4.73 -2.12 -28.16
C ALA A 422 5.47 -3.47 -28.04
N VAL A 423 5.65 -4.19 -29.15
CA VAL A 423 6.40 -5.46 -29.16
C VAL A 423 7.88 -5.26 -28.77
N ARG A 424 8.52 -4.19 -29.24
CA ARG A 424 9.90 -3.87 -28.82
C ARG A 424 9.97 -3.58 -27.32
N GLN A 425 9.04 -2.77 -26.80
CA GLN A 425 8.97 -2.45 -25.38
C GLN A 425 8.74 -3.69 -24.52
N GLN A 426 7.96 -4.66 -24.99
CA GLN A 426 7.77 -5.94 -24.31
C GLN A 426 9.09 -6.71 -24.19
N ASN A 427 9.84 -6.86 -25.29
CA ASN A 427 11.15 -7.52 -25.28
C ASN A 427 12.16 -6.80 -24.37
N GLU A 428 12.19 -5.47 -24.39
CA GLU A 428 13.07 -4.68 -23.51
C GLU A 428 12.68 -4.84 -22.03
N SER A 429 11.38 -4.95 -21.75
CA SER A 429 10.87 -5.21 -20.39
C SER A 429 11.27 -6.60 -19.88
N GLU A 430 11.22 -7.63 -20.73
CA GLU A 430 11.68 -8.98 -20.37
C GLU A 430 13.19 -9.00 -20.04
N GLN A 431 14.02 -8.32 -20.83
CA GLN A 431 15.45 -8.18 -20.55
C GLN A 431 15.70 -7.43 -19.24
N LEU A 432 14.92 -6.37 -19.00
CA LEU A 432 15.02 -5.59 -17.77
C LEU A 432 14.63 -6.42 -16.53
N ALA A 433 13.57 -7.23 -16.62
CA ALA A 433 13.16 -8.14 -15.55
C ALA A 433 14.25 -9.15 -15.20
N ALA A 434 14.92 -9.72 -16.22
CA ALA A 434 16.06 -10.60 -16.00
C ALA A 434 17.22 -9.88 -15.29
N ALA A 435 17.58 -8.67 -15.73
CA ALA A 435 18.63 -7.88 -15.11
C ALA A 435 18.30 -7.48 -13.66
N ILE A 436 17.04 -7.18 -13.35
CA ILE A 436 16.59 -6.87 -11.98
C ILE A 436 16.65 -8.11 -11.09
N THR A 437 16.30 -9.29 -11.62
CA THR A 437 16.42 -10.55 -10.89
C THR A 437 17.87 -10.85 -10.54
N GLU A 438 18.78 -10.64 -11.50
CA GLU A 438 20.23 -10.76 -11.27
C GLU A 438 20.73 -9.72 -10.25
N MET A 439 20.23 -8.48 -10.31
CA MET A 439 20.53 -7.42 -9.35
C MET A 439 20.07 -7.76 -7.92
N ALA A 440 18.88 -8.34 -7.77
CA ALA A 440 18.38 -8.77 -6.46
C ALA A 440 19.24 -9.90 -5.88
N THR A 441 19.63 -10.86 -6.72
CA THR A 441 20.51 -11.98 -6.33
C THR A 441 21.90 -11.49 -5.92
N THR A 442 22.47 -10.56 -6.68
CA THR A 442 23.79 -9.99 -6.36
C THR A 442 23.74 -9.12 -5.09
N ALA A 443 22.67 -8.37 -4.86
CA ALA A 443 22.47 -7.64 -3.61
C ALA A 443 22.41 -8.58 -2.39
N GLU A 444 21.69 -9.70 -2.50
CA GLU A 444 21.65 -10.74 -1.46
C GLU A 444 23.05 -11.32 -1.17
N GLN A 445 23.81 -11.64 -2.22
CA GLN A 445 25.19 -12.11 -2.09
C GLN A 445 26.10 -11.07 -1.43
N VAL A 446 25.98 -9.79 -1.78
CA VAL A 446 26.76 -8.70 -1.16
C VAL A 446 26.41 -8.55 0.32
N ALA A 447 25.13 -8.65 0.69
CA ALA A 447 24.71 -8.61 2.10
C ALA A 447 25.31 -9.78 2.89
N GLN A 448 25.30 -10.98 2.30
CA GLN A 448 25.89 -12.16 2.92
C GLN A 448 27.41 -12.04 3.07
N HIS A 449 28.13 -11.62 2.03
CA HIS A 449 29.57 -11.42 2.10
C HIS A 449 29.97 -10.33 3.09
N ALA A 450 29.18 -9.25 3.19
CA ALA A 450 29.41 -8.23 4.21
C ALA A 450 29.24 -8.79 5.63
N SER A 451 28.21 -9.62 5.86
CA SER A 451 28.02 -10.31 7.14
C SER A 451 29.19 -11.26 7.48
N GLU A 452 29.65 -12.06 6.52
CA GLU A 452 30.80 -12.95 6.67
C GLU A 452 32.10 -12.17 6.96
N ALA A 453 32.29 -11.02 6.30
CA ALA A 453 33.42 -10.14 6.51
C ALA A 453 33.37 -9.45 7.89
N ALA A 454 32.18 -9.05 8.38
CA ALA A 454 32.01 -8.54 9.74
C ALA A 454 32.32 -9.62 10.79
N HIS A 455 31.91 -10.87 10.54
CA HIS A 455 32.23 -11.98 11.43
C HIS A 455 33.74 -12.26 11.48
N SER A 456 34.41 -12.24 10.32
CA SER A 456 35.85 -12.42 10.21
C SER A 456 36.63 -11.26 10.84
N ALA A 457 36.12 -10.02 10.74
CA ALA A 457 36.63 -8.87 11.49
C ALA A 457 36.51 -9.12 13.00
N GLY A 458 35.37 -9.61 13.50
CA GLY A 458 35.21 -10.00 14.91
C GLY A 458 36.26 -11.01 15.40
N HIS A 459 36.54 -12.06 14.61
CA HIS A 459 37.61 -13.03 14.94
C HIS A 459 39.00 -12.39 14.97
N ALA A 460 39.29 -11.46 14.05
CA ALA A 460 40.55 -10.74 14.02
C ALA A 460 40.70 -9.81 15.24
N ASP A 461 39.62 -9.18 15.70
CA ASP A 461 39.59 -8.34 16.90
C ASP A 461 39.87 -9.16 18.17
N GLU A 462 39.22 -10.33 18.30
CA GLU A 462 39.48 -11.27 19.41
C GLU A 462 40.93 -11.74 19.41
N ALA A 463 41.48 -12.10 18.23
CA ALA A 463 42.87 -12.54 18.10
C ALA A 463 43.86 -11.41 18.44
N ALA A 464 43.60 -10.18 18.00
CA ALA A 464 44.43 -9.03 18.31
C ALA A 464 44.39 -8.68 19.81
N THR A 465 43.20 -8.70 20.42
CA THR A 465 43.00 -8.49 21.86
C THR A 465 43.72 -9.55 22.68
N ASN A 466 43.62 -10.82 22.30
CA ASN A 466 44.39 -11.89 22.94
C ASN A 466 45.90 -11.69 22.76
N GLY A 467 46.34 -11.24 21.58
CA GLY A 467 47.73 -10.83 21.34
C GLY A 467 48.20 -9.72 22.28
N GLN A 468 47.35 -8.72 22.55
CA GLN A 468 47.67 -7.64 23.49
C GLN A 468 47.86 -8.19 24.91
N HIS A 469 47.03 -9.15 25.34
CA HIS A 469 47.18 -9.84 26.62
C HIS A 469 48.52 -10.57 26.72
N VAL A 470 48.87 -11.37 25.71
CA VAL A 470 50.15 -12.12 25.68
C VAL A 470 51.35 -11.18 25.72
N VAL A 471 51.33 -10.08 24.97
CA VAL A 471 52.38 -9.05 25.00
C VAL A 471 52.44 -8.36 26.37
N GLY A 472 51.27 -8.12 26.99
CA GLY A 472 51.13 -7.65 28.37
C GLY A 472 51.83 -8.55 29.38
N ASP A 473 51.55 -9.84 29.32
CA ASP A 473 52.15 -10.86 30.19
C ASP A 473 53.65 -10.97 29.97
N THR A 474 54.08 -10.96 28.71
CA THR A 474 55.51 -10.98 28.34
C THR A 474 56.25 -9.77 28.91
N THR A 475 55.65 -8.57 28.83
CA THR A 475 56.23 -7.35 29.41
C THR A 475 56.41 -7.48 30.92
N ARG A 476 55.41 -8.04 31.63
CA ARG A 476 55.49 -8.29 33.08
C ARG A 476 56.60 -9.29 33.44
N ALA A 477 56.71 -10.37 32.67
CA ALA A 477 57.75 -11.38 32.89
C ALA A 477 59.17 -10.82 32.68
N ILE A 478 59.35 -9.95 31.68
CA ILE A 478 60.65 -9.30 31.43
C ILE A 478 60.98 -8.28 32.52
N ASP A 479 60.01 -7.52 33.02
CA ASP A 479 60.22 -6.59 34.14
C ASP A 479 60.63 -7.34 35.43
N GLU A 480 60.04 -8.51 35.69
CA GLU A 480 60.50 -9.40 36.76
C GLU A 480 61.90 -9.95 36.52
N LEU A 481 62.24 -10.33 35.28
CA LEU A 481 63.58 -10.78 34.92
C LEU A 481 64.61 -9.68 35.14
N ALA A 482 64.32 -8.45 34.72
CA ALA A 482 65.19 -7.29 34.93
C ALA A 482 65.48 -7.06 36.42
N LYS A 483 64.48 -7.21 37.29
CA LYS A 483 64.67 -7.15 38.76
C LYS A 483 65.61 -8.24 39.25
N ARG A 484 65.42 -9.50 38.83
CA ARG A 484 66.29 -10.61 39.23
C ARG A 484 67.73 -10.45 38.73
N VAL A 485 67.91 -9.93 37.52
CA VAL A 485 69.23 -9.62 36.94
C VAL A 485 69.91 -8.50 37.75
N SER A 486 69.17 -7.46 38.15
CA SER A 486 69.67 -6.41 39.04
C SER A 486 70.09 -6.96 40.42
N GLU A 487 69.31 -7.87 41.00
CA GLU A 487 69.67 -8.54 42.26
C GLU A 487 70.95 -9.37 42.12
N ALA A 488 71.09 -10.12 41.01
CA ALA A 488 72.28 -10.90 40.72
C ALA A 488 73.53 -10.02 40.56
N SER A 489 73.40 -8.83 39.95
CA SER A 489 74.48 -7.84 39.89
C SER A 489 74.98 -7.48 41.28
N GLY A 490 74.06 -7.16 42.20
CA GLY A 490 74.41 -6.80 43.58
C GLY A 490 74.99 -7.97 44.40
N VAL A 491 74.78 -9.22 44.00
CA VAL A 491 75.50 -10.39 44.57
C VAL A 491 76.92 -10.47 44.04
N MET A 492 77.11 -10.26 42.73
CA MET A 492 78.45 -10.28 42.11
C MET A 492 79.34 -9.12 42.58
N ASP A 493 78.77 -7.92 42.77
CA ASP A 493 79.50 -6.78 43.34
C ASP A 493 80.01 -7.10 44.75
N ARG A 494 79.16 -7.70 45.60
CA ARG A 494 79.57 -8.16 46.94
C ARG A 494 80.64 -9.25 46.89
N LEU A 495 80.53 -10.20 45.97
CA LEU A 495 81.57 -11.21 45.77
C LEU A 495 82.90 -10.59 45.35
N GLY A 496 82.86 -9.55 44.51
CA GLY A 496 84.02 -8.75 44.12
C GLY A 496 84.69 -8.10 45.33
N GLU A 497 83.91 -7.39 46.16
CA GLU A 497 84.40 -6.74 47.39
C GLU A 497 84.98 -7.77 48.40
N ASP A 498 84.29 -8.89 48.63
CA ASP A 498 84.77 -9.92 49.55
C ASP A 498 86.06 -10.57 49.04
N SER A 499 86.20 -10.74 47.73
CA SER A 499 87.43 -11.27 47.11
C SER A 499 88.59 -10.29 47.19
N GLU A 500 88.34 -8.98 47.10
CA GLU A 500 89.34 -7.95 47.31
C GLU A 500 89.87 -7.99 48.75
N ARG A 501 88.97 -8.08 49.74
CA ARG A 501 89.33 -8.24 51.15
C ARG A 501 90.15 -9.51 51.40
N ILE A 502 89.82 -10.64 50.76
CA ILE A 502 90.61 -11.87 50.88
C ILE A 502 92.02 -11.67 50.29
N GLY A 503 92.14 -10.99 49.15
CA GLY A 503 93.44 -10.67 48.54
C GLY A 503 94.32 -9.79 49.45
N GLU A 504 93.74 -8.80 50.13
CA GLU A 504 94.45 -8.00 51.14
C GLU A 504 94.97 -8.87 52.29
N VAL A 505 94.14 -9.77 52.82
CA VAL A 505 94.53 -10.70 53.88
C VAL A 505 95.66 -11.62 53.43
N LEU A 506 95.60 -12.16 52.20
CA LEU A 506 96.65 -13.01 51.65
C LEU A 506 97.98 -12.28 51.47
N THR A 507 97.95 -11.01 51.07
CA THR A 507 99.14 -10.15 50.98
C THR A 507 99.81 -10.01 52.35
N VAL A 508 99.02 -9.83 53.42
CA VAL A 508 99.52 -9.80 54.80
C VAL A 508 100.13 -11.14 55.20
N ILE A 509 99.47 -12.27 54.91
CA ILE A 509 99.99 -13.61 55.25
C ILE A 509 101.28 -13.91 54.49
N GLN A 510 101.36 -13.53 53.20
CA GLN A 510 102.57 -13.70 52.39
C GLN A 510 103.72 -12.86 52.97
N GLY A 511 103.45 -11.63 53.42
CA GLY A 511 104.41 -10.82 54.16
C GLY A 511 104.87 -11.45 55.47
N ILE A 512 103.97 -12.06 56.25
CA ILE A 512 104.32 -12.80 57.47
C ILE A 512 105.17 -14.04 57.14
N ALA A 513 104.83 -14.79 56.09
CA ALA A 513 105.59 -15.96 55.66
C ALA A 513 107.00 -15.58 55.19
N GLU A 514 107.15 -14.48 54.45
CA GLU A 514 108.45 -13.96 54.03
C GLU A 514 109.30 -13.47 55.23
N GLN A 515 108.69 -12.75 56.16
CA GLN A 515 109.33 -12.37 57.43
C GLN A 515 109.76 -13.60 58.24
N THR A 516 108.92 -14.63 58.30
CA THR A 516 109.20 -15.89 59.00
C THR A 516 110.35 -16.65 58.34
N ASN A 517 110.40 -16.66 57.00
CA ASN A 517 111.49 -17.26 56.23
C ASN A 517 112.82 -16.54 56.45
N LEU A 518 112.82 -15.20 56.51
CA LEU A 518 113.99 -14.37 56.86
C LEU A 518 114.46 -14.59 58.30
N LEU A 519 113.54 -14.65 59.25
CA LEU A 519 113.82 -14.95 60.66
C LEU A 519 114.43 -16.35 60.81
N ALA A 520 113.85 -17.35 60.13
CA ALA A 520 114.33 -18.72 60.12
C ALA A 520 115.71 -18.86 59.43
N LEU A 521 115.96 -18.12 58.34
CA LEU A 521 117.26 -18.07 57.69
C LEU A 521 118.34 -17.48 58.63
N ASN A 522 118.04 -16.38 59.30
CA ASN A 522 118.96 -15.78 60.28
C ASN A 522 119.23 -16.73 61.45
N ALA A 523 118.22 -17.44 61.93
CA ALA A 523 118.37 -18.46 62.97
C ALA A 523 119.22 -19.66 62.50
N ALA A 524 119.03 -20.13 61.25
CA ALA A 524 119.83 -21.20 60.66
C ALA A 524 121.31 -20.80 60.48
N ILE A 525 121.57 -19.56 60.06
CA ILE A 525 122.94 -19.00 59.96
C ILE A 525 123.60 -18.98 61.34
N GLU A 526 122.91 -18.49 62.38
CA GLU A 526 123.50 -18.39 63.72
C GLU A 526 123.67 -19.78 64.38
N ALA A 527 122.77 -20.73 64.08
CA ALA A 527 122.91 -22.12 64.49
C ALA A 527 124.10 -22.83 63.82
N ALA A 528 124.37 -22.56 62.54
CA ALA A 528 125.57 -23.04 61.84
C ALA A 528 126.86 -22.43 62.43
N ARG A 529 126.78 -21.18 62.90
CA ARG A 529 127.88 -20.46 63.56
C ARG A 529 128.26 -21.03 64.93
N ALA A 530 127.30 -21.64 65.64
CA ALA A 530 127.48 -22.27 66.95
C ALA A 530 128.09 -23.69 66.92
N GLY A 531 128.38 -24.25 65.73
CA GLY A 531 129.02 -25.56 65.58
C GLY A 531 128.19 -26.73 66.13
N GLU A 532 128.83 -27.73 66.75
CA GLU A 532 128.16 -28.94 67.27
C GLU A 532 127.04 -28.66 68.30
N GLN A 533 127.10 -27.54 69.03
CA GLN A 533 126.08 -27.13 70.01
C GLN A 533 124.78 -26.61 69.35
N GLY A 534 124.85 -26.17 68.08
CA GLY A 534 123.73 -25.57 67.35
C GLY A 534 122.90 -26.54 66.51
N ARG A 535 123.29 -27.83 66.42
CA ARG A 535 122.67 -28.81 65.50
C ARG A 535 121.16 -28.96 65.66
N GLY A 536 120.66 -29.03 66.89
CA GLY A 536 119.22 -29.15 67.16
C GLY A 536 118.43 -27.91 66.72
N PHE A 537 118.98 -26.72 66.94
CA PHE A 537 118.38 -25.46 66.51
C PHE A 537 118.45 -25.25 64.99
N ALA A 538 119.53 -25.69 64.34
CA ALA A 538 119.65 -25.63 62.88
C ALA A 538 118.54 -26.45 62.19
N VAL A 539 118.25 -27.66 62.67
CA VAL A 539 117.18 -28.51 62.13
C VAL A 539 115.80 -27.86 62.29
N VAL A 540 115.51 -27.28 63.47
CA VAL A 540 114.24 -26.58 63.68
C VAL A 540 114.14 -25.32 62.82
N ALA A 541 115.22 -24.56 62.68
CA ALA A 541 115.26 -23.37 61.83
C ALA A 541 115.05 -23.71 60.35
N ASP A 542 115.67 -24.77 59.84
CA ASP A 542 115.45 -25.25 58.47
C ASP A 542 114.02 -25.78 58.26
N GLU A 543 113.42 -26.44 59.26
CA GLU A 543 112.02 -26.90 59.20
C GLU A 543 111.04 -25.71 59.19
N VAL A 544 111.28 -24.68 60.02
CA VAL A 544 110.48 -23.44 60.01
C VAL A 544 110.66 -22.69 58.69
N ARG A 545 111.88 -22.66 58.13
CA ARG A 545 112.16 -22.05 56.83
C ARG A 545 111.42 -22.78 55.71
N ASN A 546 111.43 -24.11 55.73
CA ASN A 546 110.69 -24.94 54.78
C ASN A 546 109.17 -24.72 54.93
N LEU A 547 108.65 -24.67 56.17
CA LEU A 547 107.25 -24.40 56.44
C LEU A 547 106.82 -23.00 55.98
N ALA A 548 107.64 -21.98 56.21
CA ALA A 548 107.43 -20.62 55.72
C ALA A 548 107.45 -20.55 54.19
N GLY A 549 108.38 -21.25 53.53
CA GLY A 549 108.41 -21.38 52.07
C GLY A 549 107.18 -22.10 51.51
N ARG A 550 106.70 -23.17 52.18
CA ARG A 550 105.45 -23.85 51.83
C ARG A 550 104.22 -22.96 52.03
N ALA A 551 104.18 -22.16 53.10
CA ALA A 551 103.12 -21.21 53.37
C ALA A 551 103.11 -20.07 52.32
N GLN A 552 104.28 -19.59 51.91
CA GLN A 552 104.43 -18.60 50.85
C GLN A 552 103.98 -19.16 49.49
N GLY A 553 104.33 -20.41 49.17
CA GLY A 553 103.86 -21.10 47.97
C GLY A 553 102.33 -21.28 47.96
N ALA A 554 101.76 -21.77 49.06
CA ALA A 554 100.31 -21.96 49.19
C ALA A 554 99.53 -20.63 49.14
N THR A 555 100.02 -19.58 49.78
CA THR A 555 99.39 -18.24 49.71
C THR A 555 99.47 -17.65 48.31
N GLY A 556 100.58 -17.85 47.58
CA GLY A 556 100.68 -17.47 46.17
C GLY A 556 99.68 -18.21 45.27
N GLU A 557 99.46 -19.51 45.50
CA GLU A 557 98.43 -20.27 44.79
C GLU A 557 97.01 -19.76 45.10
N ILE A 558 96.71 -19.45 46.37
CA ILE A 558 95.41 -18.88 46.77
C ILE A 558 95.23 -17.47 46.21
N GLN A 559 96.28 -16.63 46.21
CA GLN A 559 96.24 -15.30 45.61
C GLN A 559 95.88 -15.38 44.12
N SER A 560 96.51 -16.29 43.38
CA SER A 560 96.17 -16.55 41.97
C SER A 560 94.72 -17.04 41.79
N MET A 561 94.20 -17.86 42.73
CA MET A 561 92.78 -18.25 42.73
C MET A 561 91.85 -17.06 42.95
N VAL A 562 92.19 -16.17 43.89
CA VAL A 562 91.40 -14.97 44.22
C VAL A 562 91.41 -13.98 43.07
N GLU A 563 92.55 -13.75 42.42
CA GLU A 563 92.66 -12.90 41.22
C GLU A 563 91.79 -13.42 40.07
N ARG A 564 91.80 -14.76 39.85
CA ARG A 564 90.88 -15.38 38.88
C ARG A 564 89.41 -15.20 39.28
N LEU A 565 89.10 -15.24 40.57
CA LEU A 565 87.75 -15.07 41.09
C LEU A 565 87.26 -13.61 40.95
N GLN A 566 88.12 -12.64 41.23
CA GLN A 566 87.87 -11.21 41.00
C GLN A 566 87.66 -10.90 39.51
N ALA A 567 88.51 -11.45 38.64
CA ALA A 567 88.34 -11.33 37.19
C ALA A 567 87.00 -11.93 36.74
N GLY A 568 86.68 -13.15 37.20
CA GLY A 568 85.40 -13.80 36.92
C GLY A 568 84.19 -13.03 37.44
N ALA A 569 84.27 -12.41 38.61
CA ALA A 569 83.22 -11.56 39.16
C ALA A 569 83.00 -10.29 38.31
N LYS A 570 84.08 -9.63 37.88
CA LYS A 570 84.00 -8.47 36.96
C LYS A 570 83.38 -8.85 35.62
N ASP A 571 83.79 -9.97 35.04
CA ASP A 571 83.22 -10.48 33.79
C ASP A 571 81.72 -10.78 33.96
N ALA A 572 81.32 -11.38 35.08
CA ALA A 572 79.92 -11.65 35.40
C ALA A 572 79.08 -10.36 35.52
N VAL A 573 79.58 -9.32 36.21
CA VAL A 573 78.91 -8.01 36.29
C VAL A 573 78.74 -7.39 34.91
N ALA A 574 79.76 -7.45 34.06
CA ALA A 574 79.68 -6.93 32.69
C ALA A 574 78.62 -7.66 31.83
N VAL A 575 78.52 -8.98 31.96
CA VAL A 575 77.48 -9.78 31.30
C VAL A 575 76.10 -9.41 31.83
N ILE A 576 75.94 -9.31 33.15
CA ILE A 576 74.68 -8.96 33.82
C ILE A 576 74.19 -7.56 33.40
N GLY A 577 75.08 -6.56 33.34
CA GLY A 577 74.73 -5.21 32.90
C GLY A 577 74.25 -5.15 31.44
N ARG A 578 74.86 -5.95 30.56
CA ARG A 578 74.41 -6.10 29.18
C ARG A 578 73.03 -6.79 29.11
N SER A 579 72.82 -7.86 29.86
CA SER A 579 71.51 -8.53 29.93
C SER A 579 70.40 -7.62 30.47
N ALA A 580 70.71 -6.71 31.40
CA ALA A 580 69.75 -5.70 31.88
C ALA A 580 69.39 -4.70 30.78
N THR A 581 70.37 -4.28 29.96
CA THR A 581 70.14 -3.38 28.82
C THR A 581 69.29 -4.06 27.75
N GLU A 582 69.62 -5.31 27.40
CA GLU A 582 68.85 -6.13 26.45
C GLU A 582 67.41 -6.32 26.93
N ALA A 583 67.19 -6.58 28.23
CA ALA A 583 65.84 -6.70 28.79
C ALA A 583 65.01 -5.40 28.61
N HIS A 584 65.63 -4.23 28.78
CA HIS A 584 64.96 -2.95 28.56
C HIS A 584 64.60 -2.74 27.08
N GLU A 585 65.47 -3.12 26.15
CA GLU A 585 65.17 -3.07 24.71
C GLU A 585 63.98 -3.96 24.34
N VAL A 586 63.88 -5.17 24.92
CA VAL A 586 62.72 -6.05 24.67
C VAL A 586 61.43 -5.47 25.24
N VAL A 587 61.46 -4.78 26.39
CA VAL A 587 60.28 -4.06 26.92
C VAL A 587 59.81 -2.97 25.97
N GLU A 588 60.72 -2.20 25.38
CA GLU A 588 60.39 -1.15 24.42
C GLU A 588 59.79 -1.74 23.13
N GLN A 589 60.37 -2.82 22.61
CA GLN A 589 59.83 -3.54 21.45
C GLN A 589 58.44 -4.12 21.74
N ALA A 590 58.20 -4.66 22.93
CA ALA A 590 56.89 -5.15 23.35
C ALA A 590 55.85 -4.02 23.43
N SER A 591 56.26 -2.82 23.86
CA SER A 591 55.40 -1.62 23.86
C SER A 591 54.99 -1.22 22.43
N GLN A 592 55.94 -1.21 21.49
CA GLN A 592 55.66 -0.93 20.07
C GLN A 592 54.73 -1.98 19.44
N ALA A 593 54.93 -3.26 19.77
CA ALA A 593 54.04 -4.35 19.35
C ALA A 593 52.61 -4.16 19.89
N ARG A 594 52.47 -3.76 21.17
CA ARG A 594 51.17 -3.44 21.76
C ARG A 594 50.47 -2.28 21.05
N GLY A 595 51.18 -1.21 20.73
CA GLY A 595 50.63 -0.07 19.98
C GLY A 595 50.19 -0.45 18.55
N SER A 596 50.92 -1.37 17.91
CA SER A 596 50.53 -1.91 16.60
C SER A 596 49.25 -2.75 16.69
N LEU A 597 49.12 -3.58 17.73
CA LEU A 597 47.91 -4.37 17.97
C LEU A 597 46.68 -3.47 18.26
N ASP A 598 46.87 -2.36 18.97
CA ASP A 598 45.81 -1.37 19.24
C ASP A 598 45.34 -0.64 17.96
N SER A 599 46.28 -0.38 17.04
CA SER A 599 45.94 0.16 15.72
C SER A 599 45.17 -0.86 14.87
N ILE A 600 45.49 -2.16 15.01
CA ILE A 600 44.77 -3.24 14.35
C ILE A 600 43.33 -3.35 14.87
N THR A 601 43.12 -3.41 16.19
CA THR A 601 41.76 -3.49 16.78
C THR A 601 40.90 -2.31 16.34
N THR A 602 41.44 -1.08 16.36
CA THR A 602 40.74 0.12 15.86
C THR A 602 40.35 0.00 14.38
N SER A 603 41.27 -0.48 13.53
CA SER A 603 41.02 -0.65 12.10
C SER A 603 39.99 -1.74 11.83
N VAL A 604 40.05 -2.84 12.57
CA VAL A 604 39.11 -3.97 12.48
C VAL A 604 37.71 -3.56 12.92
N ALA A 605 37.58 -2.77 14.00
CA ALA A 605 36.30 -2.20 14.40
C ALA A 605 35.67 -1.35 13.28
N SER A 606 36.47 -0.50 12.63
CA SER A 606 35.99 0.29 11.48
C SER A 606 35.58 -0.59 10.30
N ILE A 607 36.25 -1.71 10.04
CA ILE A 607 35.86 -2.67 8.99
C ILE A 607 34.52 -3.33 9.33
N SER A 608 34.31 -3.72 10.60
CA SER A 608 33.05 -4.29 11.07
C SER A 608 31.87 -3.34 10.89
N ASP A 609 32.05 -2.06 11.26
CA ASP A 609 31.04 -1.01 11.07
C ASP A 609 30.74 -0.79 9.57
N MET A 610 31.78 -0.73 8.73
CA MET A 610 31.63 -0.58 7.28
C MET A 610 30.84 -1.74 6.67
N ASN A 611 31.13 -2.97 7.08
CA ASN A 611 30.42 -4.15 6.61
C ASN A 611 28.95 -4.15 7.05
N THR A 612 28.64 -3.65 8.24
CA THR A 612 27.27 -3.46 8.70
C THR A 612 26.51 -2.46 7.80
N HIS A 613 27.16 -1.37 7.40
CA HIS A 613 26.61 -0.41 6.45
C HIS A 613 26.41 -1.01 5.05
N ILE A 614 27.37 -1.79 4.55
CA ILE A 614 27.27 -2.48 3.26
C ILE A 614 26.09 -3.46 3.26
N ALA A 615 25.92 -4.27 4.31
CA ALA A 615 24.81 -5.20 4.43
C ALA A 615 23.44 -4.48 4.45
N THR A 616 23.37 -3.34 5.12
CA THR A 616 22.16 -2.50 5.15
C THR A 616 21.86 -1.91 3.77
N ALA A 617 22.86 -1.37 3.08
CA ALA A 617 22.71 -0.80 1.74
C ALA A 617 22.30 -1.86 0.70
N ALA A 618 22.86 -3.06 0.80
CA ALA A 618 22.50 -4.19 -0.06
C ALA A 618 21.05 -4.64 0.18
N THR A 619 20.58 -4.66 1.43
CA THR A 619 19.18 -4.96 1.76
C THR A 619 18.23 -3.89 1.20
N GLN A 620 18.62 -2.61 1.23
CA GLN A 620 17.87 -1.53 0.58
C GLN A 620 17.83 -1.70 -0.94
N GLN A 621 18.96 -2.06 -1.59
CA GLN A 621 18.99 -2.35 -3.02
C GLN A 621 18.06 -3.50 -3.40
N GLN A 622 17.97 -4.55 -2.57
CA GLN A 622 17.04 -5.66 -2.79
C GLN A 622 15.58 -5.18 -2.77
N SER A 623 15.22 -4.31 -1.82
CA SER A 623 13.87 -3.71 -1.78
C SER A 623 13.58 -2.86 -3.01
N VAL A 624 14.56 -2.07 -3.48
CA VAL A 624 14.41 -1.26 -4.70
C VAL A 624 14.27 -2.17 -5.93
N ALA A 625 15.06 -3.23 -6.03
CA ALA A 625 14.95 -4.20 -7.13
C ALA A 625 13.54 -4.81 -7.20
N GLN A 626 12.94 -5.18 -6.07
CA GLN A 626 11.56 -5.68 -6.02
C GLN A 626 10.52 -4.65 -6.47
N GLU A 627 10.75 -3.36 -6.17
CA GLU A 627 9.87 -2.28 -6.64
C GLU A 627 9.99 -2.08 -8.15
N ILE A 628 11.22 -2.09 -8.68
CA ILE A 628 11.44 -1.99 -10.13
C ILE A 628 10.83 -3.19 -10.84
N ASP A 629 10.97 -4.42 -10.32
CA ASP A 629 10.35 -5.63 -10.88
C ASP A 629 8.82 -5.47 -11.07
N ARG A 630 8.12 -4.98 -10.04
CA ARG A 630 6.67 -4.68 -10.14
C ARG A 630 6.36 -3.64 -11.22
N ASN A 631 7.19 -2.61 -11.34
CA ASN A 631 7.04 -1.60 -12.38
C ASN A 631 7.25 -2.19 -13.78
N VAL A 632 8.20 -3.12 -13.95
CA VAL A 632 8.44 -3.80 -15.23
C VAL A 632 7.25 -4.68 -15.63
N VAL A 633 6.64 -5.39 -14.67
CA VAL A 633 5.40 -6.15 -14.93
C VAL A 633 4.29 -5.22 -15.42
N ALA A 634 4.07 -4.09 -14.75
CA ALA A 634 3.06 -3.12 -15.16
C ALA A 634 3.35 -2.53 -16.56
N ILE A 635 4.61 -2.28 -16.90
CA ILE A 635 5.02 -1.82 -18.24
C ILE A 635 4.72 -2.89 -19.30
N ASN A 636 4.94 -4.17 -18.99
CA ASN A 636 4.62 -5.28 -19.90
C ASN A 636 3.10 -5.38 -20.15
N GLU A 637 2.28 -5.29 -19.11
CA GLU A 637 0.82 -5.28 -19.22
C GLU A 637 0.33 -4.11 -20.09
N ILE A 638 0.88 -2.91 -19.90
CA ILE A 638 0.55 -1.74 -20.72
C ILE A 638 0.96 -1.94 -22.18
N ALA A 639 2.12 -2.57 -22.43
CA ALA A 639 2.57 -2.87 -23.78
C ALA A 639 1.63 -3.89 -24.47
N GLU A 640 1.16 -4.90 -23.74
CA GLU A 640 0.19 -5.88 -24.24
C GLU A 640 -1.17 -5.23 -24.54
N GLU A 641 -1.68 -4.38 -23.66
CA GLU A 641 -2.91 -3.60 -23.89
C GLU A 641 -2.76 -2.69 -25.11
N THR A 642 -1.60 -2.04 -25.25
CA THR A 642 -1.31 -1.18 -26.41
C THR A 642 -1.29 -2.00 -27.71
N ALA A 643 -0.65 -3.18 -27.71
CA ALA A 643 -0.63 -4.07 -28.86
C ALA A 643 -2.06 -4.53 -29.23
N ALA A 644 -2.88 -4.93 -28.26
CA ALA A 644 -4.28 -5.28 -28.49
C ALA A 644 -5.10 -4.11 -29.04
N GLY A 645 -4.92 -2.90 -28.48
CA GLY A 645 -5.57 -1.68 -28.94
C GLY A 645 -5.22 -1.33 -30.38
N THR A 646 -3.96 -1.54 -30.78
CA THR A 646 -3.54 -1.33 -32.18
C THR A 646 -4.19 -2.31 -33.15
N GLN A 647 -4.41 -3.58 -32.78
CA GLN A 647 -5.14 -4.52 -33.63
C GLN A 647 -6.60 -4.07 -33.89
N GLN A 648 -7.26 -3.51 -32.87
CA GLN A 648 -8.60 -2.95 -33.01
C GLN A 648 -8.59 -1.71 -33.92
N LEU A 649 -7.61 -0.82 -33.75
CA LEU A 649 -7.45 0.38 -34.59
C LEU A 649 -7.17 0.03 -36.06
N GLU A 650 -6.40 -1.02 -36.32
CA GLU A 650 -6.10 -1.52 -37.65
C GLU A 650 -7.39 -2.00 -38.35
N SER A 651 -8.21 -2.79 -37.64
CA SER A 651 -9.52 -3.25 -38.12
C SER A 651 -10.46 -2.08 -38.43
N ALA A 652 -10.57 -1.12 -37.50
CA ALA A 652 -11.40 0.07 -37.69
C ALA A 652 -10.93 0.93 -38.88
N SER A 653 -9.62 1.08 -39.06
CA SER A 653 -9.03 1.81 -40.18
C SER A 653 -9.31 1.12 -41.52
N ARG A 654 -9.24 -0.21 -41.59
CA ARG A 654 -9.65 -0.98 -42.78
C ARG A 654 -11.13 -0.81 -43.08
N GLN A 655 -12.00 -0.84 -42.08
CA GLN A 655 -13.44 -0.61 -42.25
C GLN A 655 -13.73 0.81 -42.75
N LEU A 656 -13.06 1.83 -42.22
CA LEU A 656 -13.20 3.21 -42.71
C LEU A 656 -12.75 3.35 -44.17
N ALA A 657 -11.64 2.71 -44.55
CA ALA A 657 -11.17 2.70 -45.93
C ALA A 657 -12.18 2.00 -46.87
N ASP A 658 -12.75 0.87 -46.46
CA ASP A 658 -13.81 0.17 -47.21
C ASP A 658 -15.07 1.03 -47.36
N ILE A 659 -15.55 1.64 -46.28
CA ILE A 659 -16.72 2.53 -46.30
C ILE A 659 -16.48 3.71 -47.24
N ALA A 660 -15.31 4.35 -47.15
CA ALA A 660 -14.93 5.44 -48.04
C ALA A 660 -14.93 4.99 -49.51
N GLN A 661 -14.38 3.81 -49.81
CA GLN A 661 -14.35 3.25 -51.17
C GLN A 661 -15.75 2.88 -51.69
N ARG A 662 -16.61 2.29 -50.85
CA ARG A 662 -17.99 1.95 -51.21
C ARG A 662 -18.84 3.20 -51.46
N LEU A 663 -18.71 4.22 -50.62
CA LEU A 663 -19.38 5.51 -50.82
C LEU A 663 -18.84 6.22 -52.06
N GLN A 664 -17.53 6.20 -52.31
CA GLN A 664 -16.93 6.72 -53.54
C GLN A 664 -17.53 6.03 -54.79
N ALA A 665 -17.69 4.70 -54.76
CA ALA A 665 -18.28 3.93 -55.85
C ALA A 665 -19.76 4.26 -56.06
N GLN A 666 -20.55 4.39 -54.99
CA GLN A 666 -21.96 4.79 -55.06
C GLN A 666 -22.14 6.20 -55.64
N ILE A 667 -21.25 7.12 -55.28
CA ILE A 667 -21.26 8.50 -55.79
C ILE A 667 -20.76 8.56 -57.24
N GLY A 668 -19.84 7.66 -57.61
CA GLY A 668 -19.32 7.52 -58.98
C GLY A 668 -20.38 7.12 -60.03
N HIS A 669 -21.58 6.69 -59.61
CA HIS A 669 -22.72 6.51 -60.51
C HIS A 669 -23.32 7.83 -61.01
N PHE A 670 -23.07 8.97 -60.35
CA PHE A 670 -23.54 10.26 -60.83
C PHE A 670 -22.56 10.87 -61.85
N ARG A 671 -23.04 11.12 -63.06
CA ARG A 671 -22.24 11.78 -64.10
C ARG A 671 -22.20 13.29 -63.85
N ILE A 672 -21.05 13.77 -63.42
CA ILE A 672 -20.70 15.18 -63.22
C ILE A 672 -19.74 15.62 -64.34
N ALA A 673 -19.82 16.88 -64.75
CA ALA A 673 -19.08 17.42 -65.90
C ALA A 673 -17.56 17.36 -65.74
#